data_AF-A0A0F0IH28-F1
#
_entry.id   AF-A0A0F0IH28-F1
#
_cell.length_a   1.000
_cell.length_b   1.000
_cell.length_c   1.000
_cell.angle_alpha   90.00
_cell.angle_beta   90.00
_cell.angle_gamma   90.00
#
_symmetry.space_group_name_H-M   'P 1'
#
loop_
_entity.id
_entity.type
_entity.pdbx_description
1 polymer ?
#
loop_
_entity_poly.entity_id
_entity_poly.type
_entity_poly.pdbx_seq_one_letter_code
_entity_poly.pdbx_strand_id
1 'polypeptide(L)'
;MLSSNIRSRALGLSRRAQLENTRLPPAGRRYKSDESLNRFSSKITQPKSQGASQAMLYATGLTEEDMSKPQVGISSVWFEGNPCNMHLNDLSGIVRDSVRRAGLVPMRFNSVGVSDGISMGTEGMRYSLQSRELIADGIESVMNGQWYDANVSLPGCDKNMPGVLMAMGRTNRPSIMVYGGSIKPGCSAKGQKLDLVSAFQSYGQYITGQIDEKERFDIIRNACPGRGACGGMYTANTLATAIETMGMTVPGSSSCPADDPKKLVECENIGEVVKNMLREDIRPSDVLTRQAFENAMIVVNILGGSTNAVLHLIAIADSVGIKLTIDDFQAVSDKTPFLADLKPSGKYVMNDLYTIGGTPALLRYLLKEGLIDGSGITVTGKTMKENVASWPDFPADQDIIHPLSKPIKPSGHLQILRGSLAPGGSVGKITGKEGLRFEGTAKCYDYEDAFIESLERGEIKKGEKTVVIIRYEGPKGGPGMPEMLKPSSAIMGAGLGQDVALLTDGRFSGGSHGFLIGHIVPEAIEGGPIALVRDGDRIVIDAEERVIDLDIPTEELEKRRKEWKAPPFRYQKGTLKKYATLVSDASHGCAYVSFLGRPLQCNPEDFEDPFKYDPLRFAWIREKAPTDTKGGSTTSNLSFVSTALEHLPFEHVGHSCPGRFLVDFELKIIVAYLLREYDVEFPAEYNGQRPANRWMAEALKHLHHAATKGAPSFTIAEERLPIRVISTDEAPHIMPVLPSVDSALGAIGSTPCVQLTRVVPPGCARVFLKLESLNPTGSYKDRMALSVVEEAERRNELRRRMTVVEATGGSTGSSFAFVCALKGYNFRVVSSDAFAVEKLNTMTTFGAQLDIVPDANGNITPQLIPAMRERARQISFQGSDYYYADQFSNPDVLPGYATLGREVLEQVPDRIDAFCGAIGGAGMVMCVARTLKEKWPACHVAVLEPASAPALTKGYGGEHSVEGIGIGFPPPLLNKDWYDEARAIEEGEGRAMCRRLAKEEGLLVGTSSGLNVVAALQLAKELGSGKTVVTVGCDTGLKYCMPSKGVGMQEYWDYMFEDSRNLIAKLPILAGRIYRNVFKTVIRSLGLRKSIDTQTGTWLFQTLSL
;
A
#
# COMPACT_ATOMS: atom_id res chain seq x y z
N MET A 1 -71.10 -4.11 15.13
CA MET A 1 -72.03 -3.22 14.40
C MET A 1 -71.19 -2.39 13.45
N LEU A 2 -71.26 -2.69 12.15
CA LEU A 2 -71.79 -1.80 11.09
C LEU A 2 -70.81 -0.64 10.77
N SER A 3 -70.08 -0.75 9.66
CA SER A 3 -70.41 -0.17 8.33
C SER A 3 -69.98 1.30 8.27
N SER A 4 -68.87 1.64 7.59
CA SER A 4 -68.79 1.93 6.14
C SER A 4 -69.48 3.22 5.68
N ASN A 5 -68.78 3.92 4.78
CA ASN A 5 -69.27 4.87 3.78
C ASN A 5 -69.61 6.31 4.24
N ILE A 6 -69.38 7.40 3.50
CA ILE A 6 -68.56 7.79 2.33
C ILE A 6 -68.92 9.29 2.11
N ARG A 7 -67.92 10.13 1.77
CA ARG A 7 -67.99 11.40 0.99
C ARG A 7 -68.98 12.54 1.39
N SER A 8 -68.47 13.77 1.55
CA SER A 8 -68.28 14.77 0.47
C SER A 8 -68.31 16.24 0.95
N ARG A 9 -67.67 17.10 0.14
CA ARG A 9 -67.66 18.60 0.08
C ARG A 9 -66.63 19.27 0.99
N ALA A 10 -65.48 19.80 0.55
CA ALA A 10 -65.01 20.48 -0.68
C ALA A 10 -65.40 21.97 -0.84
N LEU A 11 -64.34 22.77 -1.09
CA LEU A 11 -64.21 24.10 -1.72
C LEU A 11 -64.23 25.33 -0.78
N GLY A 12 -63.29 26.28 -0.84
CA GLY A 12 -62.18 26.46 -1.79
C GLY A 12 -61.42 27.80 -1.60
N LEU A 13 -60.55 28.09 -2.59
CA LEU A 13 -59.70 29.30 -2.84
C LEU A 13 -58.26 29.16 -2.30
N SER A 14 -57.25 28.63 -3.04
CA SER A 14 -56.55 29.10 -4.29
C SER A 14 -55.83 30.46 -4.08
N ARG A 15 -54.55 30.71 -4.42
CA ARG A 15 -53.59 30.09 -5.36
C ARG A 15 -52.18 30.70 -5.13
N ARG A 16 -51.13 29.92 -5.45
CA ARG A 16 -49.77 30.27 -5.95
C ARG A 16 -48.69 30.80 -4.98
N ALA A 17 -47.74 29.91 -4.67
CA ALA A 17 -46.33 30.07 -5.02
C ALA A 17 -45.70 28.69 -5.32
N GLN A 18 -44.79 28.66 -6.29
CA GLN A 18 -44.25 27.54 -7.06
C GLN A 18 -43.72 26.32 -6.27
N LEU A 19 -44.27 25.14 -6.58
CA LEU A 19 -43.53 23.87 -6.60
C LEU A 19 -42.85 23.80 -7.98
N GLU A 20 -41.58 24.18 -8.04
CA GLU A 20 -40.75 23.95 -9.23
C GLU A 20 -40.21 22.51 -9.24
N ASN A 21 -40.28 21.93 -10.43
CA ASN A 21 -39.95 20.56 -10.77
C ASN A 21 -38.50 20.19 -10.42
N THR A 22 -38.27 19.40 -9.37
CA THR A 22 -37.18 18.42 -9.42
C THR A 22 -37.69 17.21 -10.18
N ARG A 23 -37.41 17.20 -11.50
CA ARG A 23 -37.58 16.01 -12.33
C ARG A 23 -36.81 14.88 -11.66
N LEU A 24 -37.52 13.81 -11.26
CA LEU A 24 -36.92 12.49 -11.14
C LEU A 24 -36.07 12.27 -12.41
N PRO A 25 -34.80 11.84 -12.32
CA PRO A 25 -34.11 11.38 -13.51
C PRO A 25 -34.99 10.29 -14.11
N PRO A 26 -35.33 10.37 -15.41
CA PRO A 26 -36.33 9.48 -15.98
C PRO A 26 -35.89 8.04 -15.78
N ALA A 27 -36.73 7.25 -15.12
CA ALA A 27 -36.71 5.81 -15.23
C ALA A 27 -36.79 5.47 -16.74
N GLY A 28 -35.63 5.19 -17.34
CA GLY A 28 -35.51 5.02 -18.79
C GLY A 28 -34.35 5.77 -19.43
N ARG A 29 -33.12 5.42 -19.06
CA ARG A 29 -32.07 5.30 -20.07
C ARG A 29 -31.73 3.82 -20.24
N ARG A 30 -32.58 3.09 -20.96
CA ARG A 30 -32.08 1.95 -21.73
C ARG A 30 -31.11 2.54 -22.74
N TYR A 31 -29.81 2.44 -22.45
CA TYR A 31 -28.78 2.82 -23.41
C TYR A 31 -29.02 2.00 -24.68
N LYS A 32 -29.08 2.71 -25.81
CA LYS A 32 -29.35 2.11 -27.12
C LYS A 32 -28.34 1.00 -27.38
N SER A 33 -28.82 -0.13 -27.86
CA SER A 33 -28.13 -1.37 -28.17
C SER A 33 -27.11 -1.29 -29.33
N ASP A 34 -26.58 -0.10 -29.64
CA ASP A 34 -25.73 0.17 -30.81
C ASP A 34 -24.26 0.48 -30.46
N GLU A 35 -23.85 0.46 -29.18
CA GLU A 35 -22.44 0.58 -28.77
C GLU A 35 -21.83 -0.79 -28.45
N SER A 36 -20.57 -1.01 -28.86
CA SER A 36 -19.88 -2.29 -28.66
C SER A 36 -19.74 -2.64 -27.17
N LEU A 37 -19.87 -3.93 -26.84
CA LEU A 37 -19.85 -4.41 -25.46
C LEU A 37 -18.48 -4.22 -24.77
N ASN A 38 -17.41 -3.99 -25.53
CA ASN A 38 -16.02 -3.82 -25.06
C ASN A 38 -15.65 -2.35 -24.79
N ARG A 39 -16.47 -1.66 -23.98
CA ARG A 39 -16.39 -0.20 -23.74
C ARG A 39 -15.05 0.28 -23.18
N PHE A 40 -14.39 -0.55 -22.37
CA PHE A 40 -13.11 -0.26 -21.75
C PHE A 40 -11.97 -0.94 -22.50
N SER A 41 -12.07 -2.24 -22.77
CA SER A 41 -10.96 -2.98 -23.39
C SER A 41 -10.68 -2.54 -24.82
N SER A 42 -11.68 -1.98 -25.53
CA SER A 42 -11.47 -1.34 -26.83
C SER A 42 -10.38 -0.27 -26.81
N LYS A 43 -10.13 0.39 -25.67
CA LYS A 43 -9.07 1.40 -25.52
C LYS A 43 -7.67 0.83 -25.70
N ILE A 44 -7.48 -0.47 -25.46
CA ILE A 44 -6.20 -1.16 -25.63
C ILE A 44 -6.21 -2.16 -26.80
N THR A 45 -7.39 -2.57 -27.29
CA THR A 45 -7.49 -3.53 -28.39
C THR A 45 -7.73 -2.91 -29.77
N GLN A 46 -8.33 -1.71 -29.88
CA GLN A 46 -8.75 -1.14 -31.16
C GLN A 46 -7.79 -0.08 -31.75
N PRO A 47 -7.26 0.90 -30.99
CA PRO A 47 -6.42 1.95 -31.56
C PRO A 47 -5.09 1.41 -32.09
N LYS A 48 -4.70 1.83 -33.31
CA LYS A 48 -3.37 1.50 -33.87
C LYS A 48 -2.21 1.96 -32.99
N SER A 49 -2.41 3.03 -32.20
CA SER A 49 -1.42 3.53 -31.24
C SER A 49 -1.19 2.59 -30.06
N GLN A 50 -2.04 1.59 -29.87
CA GLN A 50 -1.95 0.58 -28.80
C GLN A 50 -1.39 -0.74 -29.32
N GLY A 51 -0.54 -0.70 -30.35
CA GLY A 51 0.13 -1.89 -30.90
C GLY A 51 0.93 -2.67 -29.86
N ALA A 52 1.51 -1.99 -28.86
CA ALA A 52 2.20 -2.65 -27.75
C ALA A 52 1.25 -3.46 -26.87
N SER A 53 0.08 -2.91 -26.51
CA SER A 53 -0.95 -3.61 -25.75
C SER A 53 -1.50 -4.81 -26.53
N GLN A 54 -1.79 -4.62 -27.82
CA GLN A 54 -2.24 -5.69 -28.71
C GLN A 54 -1.20 -6.82 -28.78
N ALA A 55 0.09 -6.51 -28.94
CA ALA A 55 1.17 -7.50 -28.97
C ALA A 55 1.24 -8.31 -27.67
N MET A 56 1.14 -7.65 -26.51
CA MET A 56 1.09 -8.33 -25.21
C MET A 56 -0.14 -9.24 -25.09
N LEU A 57 -1.30 -8.79 -25.55
CA LEU A 57 -2.53 -9.58 -25.55
C LEU A 57 -2.44 -10.79 -26.49
N TYR A 58 -1.87 -10.64 -27.69
CA TYR A 58 -1.57 -11.78 -28.58
C TYR A 58 -0.66 -12.80 -27.91
N ALA A 59 0.37 -12.36 -27.17
CA ALA A 59 1.26 -13.24 -26.43
C ALA A 59 0.55 -14.03 -25.31
N THR A 60 -0.57 -13.53 -24.79
CA THR A 60 -1.43 -14.29 -23.85
C THR A 60 -2.34 -15.33 -24.53
N GLY A 61 -2.31 -15.40 -25.86
CA GLY A 61 -3.08 -16.36 -26.66
C GLY A 61 -4.41 -15.84 -27.21
N LEU A 62 -4.67 -14.53 -27.13
CA LEU A 62 -5.84 -13.93 -27.80
C LEU A 62 -5.66 -13.94 -29.31
N THR A 63 -6.76 -14.13 -30.05
CA THR A 63 -6.81 -14.01 -31.51
C THR A 63 -7.28 -12.63 -31.95
N GLU A 64 -7.19 -12.32 -33.24
CA GLU A 64 -7.72 -11.07 -33.80
C GLU A 64 -9.23 -10.93 -33.54
N GLU A 65 -9.98 -12.04 -33.59
CA GLU A 65 -11.40 -12.07 -33.26
C GLU A 65 -11.66 -11.70 -31.79
N ASP A 66 -10.79 -12.16 -30.89
CA ASP A 66 -10.93 -11.90 -29.45
C ASP A 66 -10.67 -10.42 -29.10
N MET A 67 -9.90 -9.69 -29.90
CA MET A 67 -9.65 -8.26 -29.69
C MET A 67 -10.93 -7.41 -29.74
N SER A 68 -11.98 -7.90 -30.41
CA SER A 68 -13.27 -7.23 -30.53
C SER A 68 -14.27 -7.64 -29.43
N LYS A 69 -13.94 -8.63 -28.61
CA LYS A 69 -14.80 -9.16 -27.54
C LYS A 69 -14.55 -8.42 -26.22
N PRO A 70 -15.55 -8.33 -25.32
CA PRO A 70 -15.34 -7.78 -23.98
C PRO A 70 -14.41 -8.66 -23.16
N GLN A 71 -13.52 -8.04 -22.40
CA GLN A 71 -12.61 -8.71 -21.48
C GLN A 71 -13.19 -8.70 -20.07
N VAL A 72 -13.30 -9.87 -19.44
CA VAL A 72 -13.88 -10.05 -18.10
C VAL A 72 -12.78 -10.43 -17.13
N GLY A 73 -12.48 -9.55 -16.17
CA GLY A 73 -11.60 -9.85 -15.06
C GLY A 73 -12.24 -10.89 -14.14
N ILE A 74 -11.54 -11.98 -13.84
CA ILE A 74 -12.01 -13.00 -12.90
C ILE A 74 -11.09 -12.95 -11.69
N SER A 75 -11.51 -12.26 -10.64
CA SER A 75 -10.75 -11.97 -9.43
C SER A 75 -11.05 -12.97 -8.31
N SER A 76 -10.32 -14.09 -8.28
CA SER A 76 -10.39 -15.01 -7.14
C SER A 76 -9.60 -14.50 -5.94
N VAL A 77 -10.00 -14.92 -4.74
CA VAL A 77 -9.22 -14.72 -3.51
C VAL A 77 -8.70 -16.06 -3.02
N TRP A 78 -8.06 -16.82 -3.91
CA TRP A 78 -7.59 -18.18 -3.62
C TRP A 78 -6.23 -18.18 -2.91
N PHE A 79 -6.09 -19.09 -1.95
CA PHE A 79 -4.83 -19.54 -1.38
C PHE A 79 -5.05 -20.86 -0.63
N GLU A 80 -4.05 -21.72 -0.54
CA GLU A 80 -4.18 -23.09 -0.03
C GLU A 80 -4.34 -23.16 1.49
N GLY A 81 -3.73 -22.22 2.22
CA GLY A 81 -3.64 -22.25 3.69
C GLY A 81 -4.94 -21.93 4.45
N ASN A 82 -6.10 -21.94 3.79
CA ASN A 82 -7.39 -21.69 4.45
C ASN A 82 -8.52 -22.50 3.80
N PRO A 83 -9.31 -23.28 4.57
CA PRO A 83 -10.44 -24.05 4.03
C PRO A 83 -11.47 -23.15 3.33
N CYS A 84 -11.61 -21.89 3.75
CA CYS A 84 -12.54 -20.94 3.14
C CYS A 84 -12.18 -20.59 1.68
N ASN A 85 -10.90 -20.73 1.30
CA ASN A 85 -10.38 -20.20 0.03
C ASN A 85 -9.73 -21.25 -0.87
N MET A 86 -9.33 -22.41 -0.34
CA MET A 86 -8.51 -23.40 -1.06
C MET A 86 -9.12 -23.91 -2.37
N HIS A 87 -10.45 -23.87 -2.50
CA HIS A 87 -11.19 -24.33 -3.69
C HIS A 87 -11.50 -23.23 -4.71
N LEU A 88 -11.23 -21.97 -4.40
CA LEU A 88 -11.63 -20.84 -5.26
C LEU A 88 -10.88 -20.81 -6.59
N ASN A 89 -9.68 -21.43 -6.67
CA ASN A 89 -8.96 -21.58 -7.93
C ASN A 89 -9.71 -22.49 -8.91
N ASP A 90 -10.27 -23.60 -8.40
CA ASP A 90 -11.07 -24.55 -9.20
C ASP A 90 -12.34 -23.87 -9.70
N LEU A 91 -13.06 -23.18 -8.80
CA LEU A 91 -14.27 -22.42 -9.17
C LEU A 91 -13.97 -21.33 -10.19
N SER A 92 -12.84 -20.62 -10.03
CA SER A 92 -12.36 -19.60 -10.99
C SER A 92 -12.07 -20.20 -12.37
N GLY A 93 -11.57 -21.45 -12.44
CA GLY A 93 -11.43 -22.21 -13.68
C GLY A 93 -12.77 -22.47 -14.37
N ILE A 94 -13.79 -22.88 -13.62
CA ILE A 94 -15.15 -23.13 -14.14
C ILE A 94 -15.79 -21.83 -14.64
N VAL A 95 -15.66 -20.74 -13.87
CA VAL A 95 -16.15 -19.41 -14.27
C VAL A 95 -15.46 -18.94 -15.55
N ARG A 96 -14.14 -19.12 -15.69
CA ARG A 96 -13.41 -18.82 -16.94
C ARG A 96 -14.02 -19.53 -18.13
N ASP A 97 -14.31 -20.82 -17.99
CA ASP A 97 -14.88 -21.59 -19.09
C ASP A 97 -16.33 -21.18 -19.38
N SER A 98 -17.11 -20.81 -18.36
CA SER A 98 -18.44 -20.21 -18.51
C SER A 98 -18.40 -18.88 -19.29
N VAL A 99 -17.52 -17.96 -18.90
CA VAL A 99 -17.30 -16.66 -19.57
C VAL A 99 -16.89 -16.85 -21.03
N ARG A 100 -15.98 -17.80 -21.30
CA ARG A 100 -15.59 -18.15 -22.67
C ARG A 100 -16.76 -18.67 -23.50
N ARG A 101 -17.58 -19.60 -22.95
CA ARG A 101 -18.77 -20.13 -23.63
C ARG A 101 -19.79 -19.04 -23.97
N ALA A 102 -19.88 -18.00 -23.14
CA ALA A 102 -20.73 -16.85 -23.40
C ALA A 102 -20.22 -15.93 -24.54
N GLY A 103 -19.05 -16.21 -25.13
CA GLY A 103 -18.45 -15.41 -26.19
C GLY A 103 -17.70 -14.17 -25.69
N LEU A 104 -17.24 -14.20 -24.44
CA LEU A 104 -16.43 -13.15 -23.80
C LEU A 104 -15.00 -13.65 -23.58
N VAL A 105 -14.06 -12.76 -23.30
CA VAL A 105 -12.65 -13.11 -23.04
C VAL A 105 -12.38 -13.15 -21.53
N PRO A 106 -12.14 -14.33 -20.92
CA PRO A 106 -11.88 -14.43 -19.50
C PRO A 106 -10.42 -14.13 -19.15
N MET A 107 -10.20 -13.20 -18.22
CA MET A 107 -8.88 -12.78 -17.73
C MET A 107 -8.78 -13.06 -16.22
N ARG A 108 -8.32 -14.26 -15.86
CA ARG A 108 -8.18 -14.66 -14.45
C ARG A 108 -7.01 -13.94 -13.80
N PHE A 109 -7.24 -13.42 -12.60
CA PHE A 109 -6.20 -12.94 -11.70
C PHE A 109 -6.62 -13.23 -10.25
N ASN A 110 -5.68 -13.09 -9.31
CA ASN A 110 -5.92 -13.43 -7.93
C ASN A 110 -5.56 -12.27 -7.00
N SER A 111 -6.39 -12.03 -6.00
CA SER A 111 -6.13 -11.08 -4.91
C SER A 111 -5.64 -11.82 -3.66
N VAL A 112 -5.08 -11.07 -2.71
CA VAL A 112 -4.60 -11.62 -1.43
C VAL A 112 -5.76 -11.88 -0.45
N GLY A 113 -5.53 -12.70 0.56
CA GLY A 113 -6.50 -12.93 1.65
C GLY A 113 -5.81 -13.36 2.94
N VAL A 114 -6.54 -13.29 4.04
CA VAL A 114 -6.10 -13.76 5.37
C VAL A 114 -7.21 -14.66 5.94
N SER A 115 -6.82 -15.70 6.67
CA SER A 115 -7.77 -16.53 7.43
C SER A 115 -8.01 -15.92 8.81
N ASP A 116 -9.20 -15.37 9.03
CA ASP A 116 -9.63 -14.95 10.38
C ASP A 116 -9.59 -16.12 11.36
N GLY A 117 -9.99 -17.32 10.93
CA GLY A 117 -9.98 -18.51 11.79
C GLY A 117 -8.60 -18.91 12.30
N ILE A 118 -7.58 -18.85 11.44
CA ILE A 118 -6.19 -19.21 11.83
C ILE A 118 -5.51 -18.08 12.60
N SER A 119 -5.75 -16.83 12.22
CA SER A 119 -5.08 -15.67 12.83
C SER A 119 -5.63 -15.28 14.21
N MET A 120 -6.81 -15.81 14.58
CA MET A 120 -7.49 -15.53 15.83
C MET A 120 -6.60 -15.80 17.05
N GLY A 121 -6.56 -14.84 17.99
CA GLY A 121 -5.76 -14.94 19.22
C GLY A 121 -4.25 -14.84 19.01
N THR A 122 -3.79 -14.28 17.88
CA THR A 122 -2.39 -14.01 17.57
C THR A 122 -2.22 -12.60 17.02
N GLU A 123 -0.97 -12.10 16.95
CA GLU A 123 -0.67 -10.83 16.28
C GLU A 123 -1.09 -10.80 14.80
N GLY A 124 -1.25 -11.97 14.16
CA GLY A 124 -1.73 -12.08 12.80
C GLY A 124 -3.13 -11.46 12.59
N MET A 125 -3.96 -11.42 13.63
CA MET A 125 -5.32 -10.85 13.55
C MET A 125 -5.32 -9.36 13.20
N ARG A 126 -4.22 -8.64 13.49
CA ARG A 126 -4.02 -7.24 13.09
C ARG A 126 -4.02 -7.06 11.56
N TYR A 127 -3.71 -8.11 10.81
CA TYR A 127 -3.72 -8.11 9.35
C TYR A 127 -5.07 -8.50 8.74
N SER A 128 -6.06 -8.90 9.55
CA SER A 128 -7.39 -9.30 9.06
C SER A 128 -8.15 -8.12 8.44
N LEU A 129 -8.59 -7.12 9.22
CA LEU A 129 -9.49 -6.07 8.71
C LEU A 129 -8.86 -5.28 7.56
N GLN A 130 -7.58 -4.92 7.67
CA GLN A 130 -6.87 -4.19 6.62
C GLN A 130 -6.74 -4.99 5.30
N SER A 131 -6.87 -6.32 5.33
CA SER A 131 -6.89 -7.12 4.10
C SER A 131 -8.09 -6.78 3.22
N ARG A 132 -9.20 -6.27 3.80
CA ARG A 132 -10.35 -5.71 3.06
C ARG A 132 -9.88 -4.62 2.10
N GLU A 133 -9.07 -3.67 2.59
CA GLU A 133 -8.55 -2.55 1.78
C GLU A 133 -7.57 -3.05 0.74
N LEU A 134 -6.67 -3.98 1.10
CA LEU A 134 -5.72 -4.55 0.13
C LEU A 134 -6.44 -5.29 -1.01
N ILE A 135 -7.52 -6.00 -0.70
CA ILE A 135 -8.36 -6.67 -1.70
C ILE A 135 -9.04 -5.64 -2.60
N ALA A 136 -9.60 -4.58 -2.01
CA ALA A 136 -10.26 -3.51 -2.74
C ALA A 136 -9.28 -2.81 -3.71
N ASP A 137 -8.15 -2.35 -3.19
CA ASP A 137 -7.11 -1.64 -3.93
C ASP A 137 -6.50 -2.53 -5.03
N GLY A 138 -6.27 -3.82 -4.73
CA GLY A 138 -5.69 -4.78 -5.67
C GLY A 138 -6.59 -5.04 -6.88
N ILE A 139 -7.89 -5.28 -6.64
CA ILE A 139 -8.86 -5.52 -7.72
C ILE A 139 -9.09 -4.23 -8.52
N GLU A 140 -9.24 -3.09 -7.85
CA GLU A 140 -9.38 -1.78 -8.50
C GLU A 140 -8.18 -1.50 -9.43
N SER A 141 -6.97 -1.76 -8.97
CA SER A 141 -5.74 -1.55 -9.74
C SER A 141 -5.69 -2.41 -10.99
N VAL A 142 -6.03 -3.70 -10.89
CA VAL A 142 -6.04 -4.61 -12.07
C VAL A 142 -7.15 -4.22 -13.04
N MET A 143 -8.37 -3.99 -12.56
CA MET A 143 -9.50 -3.61 -13.41
C MET A 143 -9.23 -2.33 -14.19
N ASN A 144 -8.66 -1.31 -13.54
CA ASN A 144 -8.34 -0.04 -14.19
C ASN A 144 -7.08 -0.14 -15.07
N GLY A 145 -6.02 -0.79 -14.60
CA GLY A 145 -4.77 -0.94 -15.33
C GLY A 145 -4.88 -1.81 -16.58
N GLN A 146 -5.72 -2.84 -16.55
CA GLN A 146 -5.91 -3.79 -17.66
C GLN A 146 -7.14 -3.50 -18.53
N TRP A 147 -7.91 -2.44 -18.22
CA TRP A 147 -9.08 -2.02 -19.00
C TRP A 147 -10.18 -3.08 -19.16
N TYR A 148 -10.35 -4.01 -18.21
CA TYR A 148 -11.39 -5.04 -18.28
C TYR A 148 -12.82 -4.45 -18.22
N ASP A 149 -13.71 -4.95 -19.07
CA ASP A 149 -15.07 -4.43 -19.21
C ASP A 149 -16.02 -4.82 -18.08
N ALA A 150 -15.78 -5.98 -17.45
CA ALA A 150 -16.58 -6.51 -16.36
C ALA A 150 -15.71 -7.30 -15.36
N ASN A 151 -16.24 -7.53 -14.15
CA ASN A 151 -15.56 -8.28 -13.11
C ASN A 151 -16.43 -9.39 -12.51
N VAL A 152 -15.86 -10.59 -12.36
CA VAL A 152 -16.41 -11.67 -11.53
C VAL A 152 -15.46 -11.89 -10.36
N SER A 153 -15.90 -11.61 -9.14
CA SER A 153 -15.09 -11.88 -7.96
C SER A 153 -15.52 -13.16 -7.26
N LEU A 154 -14.55 -13.96 -6.82
CA LEU A 154 -14.78 -15.17 -6.04
C LEU A 154 -14.16 -15.02 -4.64
N PRO A 155 -14.85 -14.38 -3.68
CA PRO A 155 -14.44 -14.34 -2.29
C PRO A 155 -14.95 -15.56 -1.49
N GLY A 156 -14.21 -15.98 -0.47
CA GLY A 156 -14.60 -17.13 0.36
C GLY A 156 -14.53 -16.91 1.87
N CYS A 157 -13.81 -15.90 2.37
CA CYS A 157 -13.62 -15.65 3.80
C CYS A 157 -14.03 -14.24 4.20
N ASP A 158 -14.24 -14.02 5.51
CA ASP A 158 -14.80 -12.82 6.14
C ASP A 158 -14.53 -11.49 5.42
N LYS A 159 -13.26 -11.07 5.35
CA LYS A 159 -12.89 -9.74 4.82
C LYS A 159 -12.81 -9.69 3.29
N ASN A 160 -12.93 -10.83 2.62
CA ASN A 160 -12.89 -10.91 1.15
C ASN A 160 -14.14 -10.29 0.53
N MET A 161 -15.33 -10.70 0.98
CA MET A 161 -16.61 -10.22 0.45
C MET A 161 -16.71 -8.68 0.44
N PRO A 162 -16.45 -7.97 1.55
CA PRO A 162 -16.54 -6.51 1.51
C PRO A 162 -15.43 -5.88 0.68
N GLY A 163 -14.22 -6.45 0.65
CA GLY A 163 -13.12 -5.95 -0.18
C GLY A 163 -13.45 -5.98 -1.68
N VAL A 164 -14.02 -7.09 -2.16
CA VAL A 164 -14.42 -7.19 -3.58
C VAL A 164 -15.59 -6.26 -3.91
N LEU A 165 -16.56 -6.10 -3.01
CA LEU A 165 -17.69 -5.18 -3.22
C LEU A 165 -17.25 -3.71 -3.24
N MET A 166 -16.30 -3.33 -2.38
CA MET A 166 -15.69 -2.00 -2.41
C MET A 166 -14.97 -1.75 -3.74
N ALA A 167 -14.21 -2.72 -4.28
CA ALA A 167 -13.58 -2.59 -5.60
C ALA A 167 -14.62 -2.45 -6.73
N MET A 168 -15.70 -3.23 -6.67
CA MET A 168 -16.80 -3.13 -7.64
C MET A 168 -17.46 -1.76 -7.59
N GLY A 169 -17.73 -1.23 -6.40
CA GLY A 169 -18.29 0.11 -6.22
C GLY A 169 -17.40 1.21 -6.79
N ARG A 170 -16.09 1.18 -6.46
CA ARG A 170 -15.11 2.17 -6.94
C ARG A 170 -14.90 2.13 -8.45
N THR A 171 -14.81 0.94 -9.05
CA THR A 171 -14.62 0.79 -10.50
C THR A 171 -15.91 1.01 -11.30
N ASN A 172 -17.06 0.71 -10.68
CA ASN A 172 -18.41 0.85 -11.22
C ASN A 172 -18.59 0.30 -12.65
N ARG A 173 -17.97 -0.86 -12.94
CA ARG A 173 -18.16 -1.64 -14.17
C ARG A 173 -19.09 -2.82 -13.89
N PRO A 174 -19.81 -3.38 -14.88
CA PRO A 174 -20.64 -4.57 -14.67
C PRO A 174 -19.89 -5.64 -13.87
N SER A 175 -20.39 -5.94 -12.66
CA SER A 175 -19.67 -6.78 -11.72
C SER A 175 -20.58 -7.68 -10.90
N ILE A 176 -20.17 -8.92 -10.68
CA ILE A 176 -20.91 -9.91 -9.89
C ILE A 176 -19.98 -10.60 -8.89
N MET A 177 -20.51 -10.85 -7.69
CA MET A 177 -19.85 -11.67 -6.69
C MET A 177 -20.38 -13.11 -6.75
N VAL A 178 -19.46 -14.08 -6.72
CA VAL A 178 -19.76 -15.52 -6.58
C VAL A 178 -19.19 -15.98 -5.25
N TYR A 179 -20.04 -16.21 -4.25
CA TYR A 179 -19.57 -16.64 -2.94
C TYR A 179 -19.00 -18.07 -3.00
N GLY A 180 -17.85 -18.29 -2.35
CA GLY A 180 -17.21 -19.60 -2.26
C GLY A 180 -18.07 -20.68 -1.60
N GLY A 181 -19.05 -20.30 -0.77
CA GLY A 181 -19.94 -21.22 -0.07
C GLY A 181 -19.50 -21.53 1.36
N SER A 182 -20.46 -21.95 2.18
CA SER A 182 -20.22 -22.29 3.59
C SER A 182 -19.70 -23.72 3.75
N ILE A 183 -18.86 -23.95 4.77
CA ILE A 183 -18.40 -25.28 5.19
C ILE A 183 -19.57 -26.07 5.79
N LYS A 184 -19.57 -27.39 5.55
CA LYS A 184 -20.50 -28.29 6.25
C LYS A 184 -20.08 -28.43 7.73
N PRO A 185 -21.04 -28.65 8.65
CA PRO A 185 -20.71 -28.88 10.05
C PRO A 185 -19.88 -30.16 10.20
N GLY A 186 -18.92 -30.11 11.11
CA GLY A 186 -18.14 -31.27 11.55
C GLY A 186 -18.93 -32.19 12.49
N CYS A 187 -18.34 -33.33 12.85
CA CYS A 187 -18.95 -34.28 13.78
C CYS A 187 -17.89 -34.89 14.70
N SER A 188 -18.08 -34.81 16.02
CA SER A 188 -17.21 -35.47 16.99
C SER A 188 -17.33 -37.00 16.92
N ALA A 189 -16.38 -37.73 17.51
CA ALA A 189 -16.47 -39.18 17.66
C ALA A 189 -17.73 -39.63 18.44
N LYS A 190 -18.33 -38.73 19.23
CA LYS A 190 -19.56 -38.94 20.00
C LYS A 190 -20.83 -38.51 19.24
N GLY A 191 -20.73 -38.13 17.97
CA GLY A 191 -21.87 -37.72 17.15
C GLY A 191 -22.36 -36.29 17.37
N GLN A 192 -21.59 -35.45 18.08
CA GLN A 192 -21.97 -34.05 18.30
C GLN A 192 -21.59 -33.20 17.09
N LYS A 193 -22.52 -32.34 16.61
CA LYS A 193 -22.23 -31.39 15.54
C LYS A 193 -21.17 -30.37 16.00
N LEU A 194 -20.10 -30.21 15.23
CA LEU A 194 -18.98 -29.32 15.52
C LEU A 194 -18.87 -28.21 14.47
N ASP A 195 -18.22 -27.13 14.87
CA ASP A 195 -17.79 -26.03 14.01
C ASP A 195 -16.51 -25.39 14.57
N LEU A 196 -16.00 -24.35 13.90
CA LEU A 196 -14.78 -23.67 14.33
C LEU A 196 -14.89 -23.08 15.76
N VAL A 197 -16.07 -22.59 16.17
CA VAL A 197 -16.27 -22.07 17.54
C VAL A 197 -16.17 -23.18 18.58
N SER A 198 -16.62 -24.40 18.24
CA SER A 198 -16.45 -25.58 19.09
C SER A 198 -14.97 -25.83 19.40
N ALA A 199 -14.08 -25.66 18.40
CA ALA A 199 -12.64 -25.78 18.61
C ALA A 199 -12.08 -24.68 19.54
N PHE A 200 -12.54 -23.43 19.41
CA PHE A 200 -12.14 -22.35 20.31
C PHE A 200 -12.61 -22.56 21.75
N GLN A 201 -13.87 -22.98 21.94
CA GLN A 201 -14.45 -23.24 23.26
C GLN A 201 -13.81 -24.44 23.97
N SER A 202 -13.32 -25.42 23.21
CA SER A 202 -12.69 -26.62 23.77
C SER A 202 -11.49 -26.30 24.68
N TYR A 203 -10.75 -25.21 24.42
CA TYR A 203 -9.66 -24.79 25.29
C TYR A 203 -10.15 -24.29 26.65
N GLY A 204 -11.20 -23.46 26.67
CA GLY A 204 -11.83 -22.99 27.91
C GLY A 204 -12.43 -24.13 28.75
N GLN A 205 -13.00 -25.14 28.09
CA GLN A 205 -13.50 -26.35 28.75
C GLN A 205 -12.37 -27.22 29.31
N TYR A 206 -11.23 -27.30 28.60
CA TYR A 206 -10.06 -28.05 29.05
C TYR A 206 -9.42 -27.43 30.30
N ILE A 207 -9.18 -26.10 30.31
CA ILE A 207 -8.54 -25.43 31.48
C ILE A 207 -9.41 -25.44 32.74
N THR A 208 -10.74 -25.56 32.57
CA THR A 208 -11.69 -25.69 33.70
C THR A 208 -11.94 -27.15 34.11
N GLY A 209 -11.31 -28.11 33.43
CA GLY A 209 -11.44 -29.54 33.71
C GLY A 209 -12.77 -30.16 33.26
N GLN A 210 -13.55 -29.50 32.40
CA GLN A 210 -14.84 -30.02 31.88
C GLN A 210 -14.64 -31.10 30.80
N ILE A 211 -13.56 -31.03 30.03
CA ILE A 211 -13.18 -32.03 29.02
C ILE A 211 -11.71 -32.41 29.19
N ASP A 212 -11.35 -33.62 28.77
CA ASP A 212 -9.95 -34.07 28.73
C ASP A 212 -9.23 -33.71 27.41
N GLU A 213 -7.92 -33.93 27.35
CA GLU A 213 -7.11 -33.65 26.16
C GLU A 213 -7.52 -34.51 24.94
N LYS A 214 -8.03 -35.73 25.16
CA LYS A 214 -8.48 -36.61 24.07
C LYS A 214 -9.75 -36.06 23.43
N GLU A 215 -10.70 -35.60 24.25
CA GLU A 215 -11.93 -34.95 23.79
C GLU A 215 -11.63 -33.63 23.09
N ARG A 216 -10.73 -32.80 23.65
CA ARG A 216 -10.29 -31.55 23.02
C ARG A 216 -9.71 -31.81 21.63
N PHE A 217 -8.86 -32.83 21.50
CA PHE A 217 -8.21 -33.14 20.23
C PHE A 217 -9.15 -33.78 19.20
N ASP A 218 -10.15 -34.55 19.64
CA ASP A 218 -11.25 -35.02 18.79
C ASP A 218 -12.05 -33.87 18.19
N ILE A 219 -12.37 -32.85 18.99
CA ILE A 219 -13.06 -31.64 18.52
C ILE A 219 -12.21 -30.94 17.44
N ILE A 220 -10.92 -30.71 17.71
CA ILE A 220 -10.02 -29.99 16.81
C ILE A 220 -9.90 -30.68 15.45
N ARG A 221 -9.77 -32.01 15.43
CA ARG A 221 -9.60 -32.77 14.17
C ARG A 221 -10.86 -32.81 13.31
N ASN A 222 -12.03 -32.67 13.92
CA ASN A 222 -13.30 -32.88 13.23
C ASN A 222 -14.14 -31.59 13.04
N ALA A 223 -13.73 -30.46 13.61
CA ALA A 223 -14.47 -29.19 13.53
C ALA A 223 -14.58 -28.61 12.10
N CYS A 224 -13.56 -28.83 11.27
CA CYS A 224 -13.47 -28.29 9.90
C CYS A 224 -13.33 -29.44 8.89
N PRO A 225 -14.44 -30.05 8.44
CA PRO A 225 -14.39 -31.30 7.65
C PRO A 225 -13.99 -31.10 6.17
N GLY A 226 -13.89 -29.87 5.67
CA GLY A 226 -13.65 -29.62 4.24
C GLY A 226 -13.55 -28.14 3.87
N ARG A 227 -13.84 -27.84 2.60
CA ARG A 227 -13.79 -26.49 2.02
C ARG A 227 -15.01 -25.66 2.42
N GLY A 228 -14.85 -24.34 2.43
CA GLY A 228 -15.91 -23.36 2.67
C GLY A 228 -15.71 -22.48 3.90
N ALA A 229 -16.46 -21.38 3.98
CA ALA A 229 -16.39 -20.43 5.08
C ALA A 229 -17.07 -20.94 6.35
N CYS A 230 -16.75 -20.35 7.51
CA CYS A 230 -17.32 -20.72 8.81
C CYS A 230 -18.86 -20.89 8.78
N GLY A 231 -19.37 -22.01 9.31
CA GLY A 231 -20.75 -22.47 9.12
C GLY A 231 -21.86 -21.64 9.78
N GLY A 232 -21.57 -20.94 10.88
CA GLY A 232 -22.55 -20.11 11.58
C GLY A 232 -22.83 -18.78 10.85
N MET A 233 -23.74 -17.98 11.39
CA MET A 233 -24.02 -16.61 10.96
C MET A 233 -22.95 -15.63 11.47
N TYR A 234 -21.68 -15.97 11.23
CA TYR A 234 -20.52 -15.11 11.42
C TYR A 234 -20.41 -14.12 10.24
N THR A 235 -19.32 -13.34 10.17
CA THR A 235 -19.18 -12.29 9.15
C THR A 235 -19.33 -12.82 7.73
N ALA A 236 -18.70 -13.96 7.39
CA ALA A 236 -18.75 -14.50 6.05
C ALA A 236 -20.19 -14.75 5.54
N ASN A 237 -20.96 -15.55 6.28
CA ASN A 237 -22.35 -15.85 5.91
C ASN A 237 -23.29 -14.65 6.09
N THR A 238 -23.03 -13.78 7.06
CA THR A 238 -23.78 -12.52 7.24
C THR A 238 -23.64 -11.64 5.99
N LEU A 239 -22.40 -11.42 5.52
CA LEU A 239 -22.15 -10.59 4.36
C LEU A 239 -22.56 -11.26 3.05
N ALA A 240 -22.34 -12.57 2.90
CA ALA A 240 -22.82 -13.29 1.71
C ALA A 240 -24.34 -13.09 1.56
N THR A 241 -25.09 -13.27 2.65
CA THR A 241 -26.55 -13.11 2.66
C THR A 241 -26.98 -11.65 2.45
N ALA A 242 -26.29 -10.70 3.08
CA ALA A 242 -26.54 -9.27 2.89
C ALA A 242 -26.28 -8.84 1.43
N ILE A 243 -25.23 -9.37 0.79
CA ILE A 243 -24.86 -9.03 -0.59
C ILE A 243 -25.83 -9.67 -1.59
N GLU A 244 -26.30 -10.90 -1.34
CA GLU A 244 -27.40 -11.49 -2.11
C GLU A 244 -28.69 -10.68 -1.97
N THR A 245 -28.99 -10.20 -0.76
CA THR A 245 -30.12 -9.29 -0.50
C THR A 245 -29.94 -7.95 -1.23
N MET A 246 -28.73 -7.45 -1.39
CA MET A 246 -28.51 -6.25 -2.20
C MET A 246 -28.63 -6.52 -3.70
N GLY A 247 -28.57 -7.78 -4.14
CA GLY A 247 -28.70 -8.17 -5.54
C GLY A 247 -27.38 -8.29 -6.30
N MET A 248 -26.24 -8.33 -5.60
CA MET A 248 -24.89 -8.41 -6.22
C MET A 248 -24.38 -9.85 -6.44
N THR A 249 -25.24 -10.85 -6.17
CA THR A 249 -25.01 -12.27 -6.50
C THR A 249 -26.22 -12.82 -7.25
N VAL A 250 -26.05 -13.98 -7.88
CA VAL A 250 -27.24 -14.75 -8.30
C VAL A 250 -28.00 -15.29 -7.07
N PRO A 251 -29.33 -15.48 -7.16
CA PRO A 251 -30.12 -16.05 -6.08
C PRO A 251 -29.62 -17.45 -5.65
N GLY A 252 -29.50 -17.68 -4.35
CA GLY A 252 -29.03 -18.92 -3.73
C GLY A 252 -27.53 -19.00 -3.49
N SER A 253 -26.73 -18.07 -4.03
CA SER A 253 -25.26 -18.07 -3.94
C SER A 253 -24.76 -18.10 -2.49
N SER A 254 -25.38 -17.29 -1.61
CA SER A 254 -24.97 -17.07 -0.22
C SER A 254 -25.21 -18.28 0.69
N SER A 255 -26.25 -19.06 0.43
CA SER A 255 -26.62 -20.22 1.25
C SER A 255 -26.04 -21.55 0.74
N CYS A 256 -25.61 -21.63 -0.51
CA CYS A 256 -25.10 -22.87 -1.10
C CYS A 256 -23.78 -23.31 -0.41
N PRO A 257 -23.70 -24.53 0.16
CA PRO A 257 -22.45 -25.07 0.69
C PRO A 257 -21.36 -25.18 -0.38
N ALA A 258 -20.09 -25.07 0.03
CA ALA A 258 -18.95 -25.06 -0.90
C ALA A 258 -18.76 -26.40 -1.64
N ASP A 259 -19.12 -27.52 -1.00
CA ASP A 259 -19.06 -28.87 -1.57
C ASP A 259 -20.39 -29.32 -2.20
N ASP A 260 -21.40 -28.44 -2.31
CA ASP A 260 -22.65 -28.80 -2.99
C ASP A 260 -22.48 -28.71 -4.52
N PRO A 261 -22.90 -29.72 -5.30
CA PRO A 261 -22.83 -29.68 -6.76
C PRO A 261 -23.48 -28.45 -7.39
N LYS A 262 -24.50 -27.85 -6.75
CA LYS A 262 -25.14 -26.62 -7.24
C LYS A 262 -24.20 -25.42 -7.27
N LYS A 263 -23.14 -25.41 -6.45
CA LYS A 263 -22.10 -24.36 -6.52
C LYS A 263 -21.35 -24.40 -7.86
N LEU A 264 -21.12 -25.60 -8.40
CA LEU A 264 -20.52 -25.77 -9.72
C LEU A 264 -21.48 -25.28 -10.81
N VAL A 265 -22.77 -25.65 -10.70
CA VAL A 265 -23.82 -25.20 -11.62
C VAL A 265 -23.96 -23.68 -11.61
N GLU A 266 -23.85 -23.04 -10.43
CA GLU A 266 -23.78 -21.58 -10.34
C GLU A 266 -22.63 -21.03 -11.17
N CYS A 267 -21.39 -21.50 -10.93
CA CYS A 267 -20.19 -21.07 -11.65
C CYS A 267 -20.29 -21.30 -13.17
N GLU A 268 -20.92 -22.39 -13.61
CA GLU A 268 -21.11 -22.73 -15.03
C GLU A 268 -22.03 -21.75 -15.77
N ASN A 269 -22.90 -21.03 -15.06
CA ASN A 269 -23.89 -20.12 -15.62
C ASN A 269 -23.50 -18.63 -15.53
N ILE A 270 -22.39 -18.30 -14.84
CA ILE A 270 -21.99 -16.90 -14.61
C ILE A 270 -21.70 -16.13 -15.90
N GLY A 271 -21.12 -16.77 -16.91
CA GLY A 271 -20.77 -16.13 -18.18
C GLY A 271 -21.97 -15.47 -18.88
N GLU A 272 -23.12 -16.14 -18.90
CA GLU A 272 -24.35 -15.59 -19.50
C GLU A 272 -24.92 -14.44 -18.67
N VAL A 273 -24.81 -14.51 -17.34
CA VAL A 273 -25.21 -13.41 -16.44
C VAL A 273 -24.35 -12.17 -16.73
N VAL A 274 -23.03 -12.33 -16.79
CA VAL A 274 -22.10 -11.23 -17.09
C VAL A 274 -22.35 -10.64 -18.48
N LYS A 275 -22.62 -11.48 -19.48
CA LYS A 275 -22.96 -11.03 -20.83
C LYS A 275 -24.25 -10.20 -20.84
N ASN A 276 -25.26 -10.62 -20.09
CA ASN A 276 -26.49 -9.86 -19.92
C ASN A 276 -26.24 -8.52 -19.21
N MET A 277 -25.42 -8.52 -18.15
CA MET A 277 -25.04 -7.29 -17.45
C MET A 277 -24.27 -6.32 -18.34
N LEU A 278 -23.38 -6.80 -19.21
CA LEU A 278 -22.68 -5.98 -20.20
C LEU A 278 -23.65 -5.40 -21.25
N ARG A 279 -24.63 -6.20 -21.70
CA ARG A 279 -25.65 -5.76 -22.66
C ARG A 279 -26.56 -4.68 -22.10
N GLU A 280 -27.05 -4.88 -20.89
CA GLU A 280 -27.96 -3.96 -20.21
C GLU A 280 -27.21 -2.86 -19.43
N ASP A 281 -25.87 -2.92 -19.38
CA ASP A 281 -24.99 -2.05 -18.61
C ASP A 281 -25.38 -1.95 -17.13
N ILE A 282 -25.68 -3.09 -16.51
CA ILE A 282 -26.04 -3.16 -15.08
C ILE A 282 -24.76 -3.01 -14.26
N ARG A 283 -24.61 -1.87 -13.57
CA ARG A 283 -23.44 -1.55 -12.76
C ARG A 283 -23.71 -1.69 -11.27
N PRO A 284 -22.67 -1.80 -10.45
CA PRO A 284 -22.80 -1.84 -8.99
C PRO A 284 -23.62 -0.67 -8.43
N SER A 285 -23.47 0.55 -8.95
CA SER A 285 -24.26 1.71 -8.51
C SER A 285 -25.76 1.64 -8.85
N ASP A 286 -26.17 0.83 -9.83
CA ASP A 286 -27.59 0.61 -10.16
C ASP A 286 -28.24 -0.39 -9.20
N VAL A 287 -27.45 -1.32 -8.66
CA VAL A 287 -27.89 -2.41 -7.77
C VAL A 287 -27.79 -1.99 -6.30
N LEU A 288 -26.64 -1.43 -5.90
CA LEU A 288 -26.33 -1.00 -4.54
C LEU A 288 -26.98 0.36 -4.24
N THR A 289 -28.30 0.38 -4.13
CA THR A 289 -29.09 1.57 -3.79
C THR A 289 -29.28 1.71 -2.28
N ARG A 290 -29.73 2.88 -1.80
CA ARG A 290 -30.07 3.10 -0.38
C ARG A 290 -31.09 2.05 0.11
N GLN A 291 -32.11 1.75 -0.71
CA GLN A 291 -33.10 0.71 -0.41
C GLN A 291 -32.46 -0.68 -0.29
N ALA A 292 -31.48 -1.00 -1.13
CA ALA A 292 -30.75 -2.28 -1.06
C ALA A 292 -29.99 -2.42 0.27
N PHE A 293 -29.31 -1.35 0.72
CA PHE A 293 -28.64 -1.34 2.02
C PHE A 293 -29.63 -1.47 3.19
N GLU A 294 -30.79 -0.82 3.11
CA GLU A 294 -31.84 -0.96 4.14
C GLU A 294 -32.38 -2.39 4.22
N ASN A 295 -32.68 -3.02 3.08
CA ASN A 295 -33.06 -4.43 3.05
C ASN A 295 -31.97 -5.32 3.64
N ALA A 296 -30.71 -5.07 3.32
CA ALA A 296 -29.58 -5.83 3.86
C ALA A 296 -29.50 -5.69 5.39
N MET A 297 -29.64 -4.49 5.94
CA MET A 297 -29.66 -4.26 7.39
C MET A 297 -30.83 -4.98 8.09
N ILE A 298 -32.00 -5.03 7.44
CA ILE A 298 -33.17 -5.78 7.94
C ILE A 298 -32.85 -7.27 7.99
N VAL A 299 -32.35 -7.84 6.89
CA VAL A 299 -31.98 -9.26 6.83
C VAL A 299 -30.88 -9.62 7.82
N VAL A 300 -29.89 -8.75 8.02
CA VAL A 300 -28.83 -8.93 9.04
C VAL A 300 -29.45 -9.05 10.45
N ASN A 301 -30.41 -8.21 10.81
CA ASN A 301 -31.10 -8.29 12.11
C ASN A 301 -31.99 -9.54 12.23
N ILE A 302 -32.77 -9.86 11.19
CA ILE A 302 -33.62 -11.06 11.13
C ILE A 302 -32.79 -12.32 11.41
N LEU A 303 -31.59 -12.39 10.85
CA LEU A 303 -30.70 -13.55 10.92
C LEU A 303 -29.78 -13.60 12.14
N GLY A 304 -29.75 -12.57 12.99
CA GLY A 304 -28.81 -12.56 14.12
C GLY A 304 -27.35 -12.31 13.71
N GLY A 305 -27.13 -11.62 12.58
CA GLY A 305 -25.84 -11.45 11.91
C GLY A 305 -24.73 -10.75 12.71
N SER A 306 -23.51 -10.82 12.20
CA SER A 306 -22.31 -10.27 12.84
C SER A 306 -22.36 -8.73 12.98
N THR A 307 -21.82 -8.21 14.09
CA THR A 307 -21.58 -6.76 14.30
C THR A 307 -20.63 -6.17 13.26
N ASN A 308 -19.72 -6.98 12.70
CA ASN A 308 -18.84 -6.58 11.60
C ASN A 308 -19.62 -6.10 10.35
N ALA A 309 -20.88 -6.53 10.18
CA ALA A 309 -21.72 -6.05 9.09
C ALA A 309 -21.91 -4.53 9.11
N VAL A 310 -21.93 -3.90 10.30
CA VAL A 310 -22.01 -2.44 10.45
C VAL A 310 -20.82 -1.77 9.74
N LEU A 311 -19.60 -2.21 10.06
CA LEU A 311 -18.38 -1.65 9.47
C LEU A 311 -18.34 -1.83 7.94
N HIS A 312 -18.70 -3.03 7.51
CA HIS A 312 -18.56 -3.44 6.12
C HIS A 312 -19.60 -2.80 5.21
N LEU A 313 -20.87 -2.75 5.62
CA LEU A 313 -21.92 -2.13 4.83
C LEU A 313 -21.73 -0.61 4.73
N ILE A 314 -21.24 0.06 5.78
CA ILE A 314 -20.88 1.49 5.71
C ILE A 314 -19.76 1.71 4.67
N ALA A 315 -18.71 0.88 4.70
CA ALA A 315 -17.60 0.99 3.75
C ALA A 315 -18.03 0.67 2.29
N ILE A 316 -18.90 -0.32 2.09
CA ILE A 316 -19.45 -0.63 0.75
C ILE A 316 -20.35 0.51 0.28
N ALA A 317 -21.20 1.08 1.14
CA ALA A 317 -22.05 2.21 0.78
C ALA A 317 -21.23 3.43 0.35
N ASP A 318 -20.15 3.75 1.07
CA ASP A 318 -19.24 4.84 0.70
C ASP A 318 -18.61 4.63 -0.68
N SER A 319 -18.25 3.39 -1.02
CA SER A 319 -17.66 3.04 -2.32
C SER A 319 -18.56 3.32 -3.53
N VAL A 320 -19.87 3.43 -3.33
CA VAL A 320 -20.86 3.81 -4.36
C VAL A 320 -21.48 5.20 -4.12
N GLY A 321 -20.92 5.98 -3.20
CA GLY A 321 -21.37 7.34 -2.90
C GLY A 321 -22.67 7.43 -2.08
N ILE A 322 -23.08 6.35 -1.40
CA ILE A 322 -24.25 6.34 -0.52
C ILE A 322 -23.82 6.63 0.92
N LYS A 323 -24.48 7.60 1.54
CA LYS A 323 -24.33 7.87 2.96
C LYS A 323 -25.10 6.81 3.76
N LEU A 324 -24.39 6.07 4.58
CA LEU A 324 -24.93 5.13 5.57
C LEU A 324 -24.20 5.37 6.89
N THR A 325 -24.94 5.48 8.00
CA THR A 325 -24.37 5.76 9.32
C THR A 325 -24.74 4.67 10.32
N ILE A 326 -24.07 4.64 11.47
CA ILE A 326 -24.44 3.73 12.56
C ILE A 326 -25.88 3.99 13.06
N ASP A 327 -26.38 5.23 12.99
CA ASP A 327 -27.74 5.54 13.42
C ASP A 327 -28.80 4.91 12.49
N ASP A 328 -28.48 4.70 11.21
CA ASP A 328 -29.34 3.96 10.28
C ASP A 328 -29.51 2.50 10.73
N PHE A 329 -28.45 1.87 11.25
CA PHE A 329 -28.53 0.51 11.81
C PHE A 329 -29.42 0.45 13.05
N GLN A 330 -29.34 1.47 13.92
CA GLN A 330 -30.22 1.53 15.08
C GLN A 330 -31.68 1.68 14.66
N ALA A 331 -31.97 2.61 13.74
CA ALA A 331 -33.32 2.82 13.23
C ALA A 331 -33.91 1.57 12.57
N VAL A 332 -33.08 0.78 11.89
CA VAL A 332 -33.48 -0.53 11.36
C VAL A 332 -33.66 -1.56 12.47
N SER A 333 -32.74 -1.64 13.43
CA SER A 333 -32.82 -2.58 14.55
C SER A 333 -34.10 -2.40 15.37
N ASP A 334 -34.52 -1.15 15.58
CA ASP A 334 -35.71 -0.80 16.37
C ASP A 334 -37.01 -1.34 15.77
N LYS A 335 -37.10 -1.39 14.43
CA LYS A 335 -38.29 -1.83 13.69
C LYS A 335 -38.22 -3.29 13.20
N THR A 336 -37.10 -3.98 13.41
CA THR A 336 -36.85 -5.31 12.83
C THR A 336 -36.75 -6.36 13.93
N PRO A 337 -37.58 -7.42 13.92
CA PRO A 337 -37.44 -8.49 14.89
C PRO A 337 -36.23 -9.39 14.57
N PHE A 338 -35.73 -10.09 15.59
CA PHE A 338 -34.77 -11.18 15.44
C PHE A 338 -35.50 -12.52 15.38
N LEU A 339 -35.34 -13.28 14.29
CA LEU A 339 -36.15 -14.48 14.00
C LEU A 339 -35.35 -15.78 13.89
N ALA A 340 -34.09 -15.73 13.45
CA ALA A 340 -33.37 -16.94 13.09
C ALA A 340 -32.66 -17.59 14.29
N ASP A 341 -32.91 -18.87 14.53
CA ASP A 341 -32.21 -19.68 15.52
C ASP A 341 -30.87 -20.20 14.98
N LEU A 342 -30.02 -19.30 14.48
CA LEU A 342 -28.72 -19.62 13.90
C LEU A 342 -27.59 -19.29 14.88
N LYS A 343 -26.57 -20.16 14.92
CA LYS A 343 -25.31 -19.89 15.61
C LYS A 343 -24.74 -18.56 15.12
N PRO A 344 -24.16 -17.74 16.00
CA PRO A 344 -23.83 -18.06 17.40
C PRO A 344 -24.95 -17.76 18.42
N SER A 345 -26.06 -17.14 18.03
CA SER A 345 -27.18 -16.85 18.95
C SER A 345 -28.05 -18.07 19.24
N GLY A 346 -28.11 -18.98 18.27
CA GLY A 346 -29.01 -20.11 18.21
C GLY A 346 -28.32 -21.45 17.96
N LYS A 347 -29.10 -22.46 17.55
CA LYS A 347 -28.66 -23.85 17.42
C LYS A 347 -28.15 -24.22 16.01
N TYR A 348 -28.76 -23.69 14.97
CA TYR A 348 -28.58 -24.13 13.58
C TYR A 348 -27.43 -23.41 12.87
N VAL A 349 -26.98 -23.93 11.72
CA VAL A 349 -25.94 -23.32 10.86
C VAL A 349 -26.47 -23.01 9.46
N MET A 350 -25.70 -22.30 8.63
CA MET A 350 -26.10 -21.94 7.26
C MET A 350 -26.49 -23.16 6.41
N ASN A 351 -25.83 -24.30 6.61
CA ASN A 351 -26.20 -25.54 5.93
C ASN A 351 -27.63 -25.99 6.26
N ASP A 352 -28.10 -25.77 7.49
CA ASP A 352 -29.49 -26.09 7.85
C ASP A 352 -30.46 -25.11 7.16
N LEU A 353 -30.15 -23.80 7.12
CA LEU A 353 -30.96 -22.83 6.36
C LEU A 353 -31.05 -23.18 4.86
N TYR A 354 -29.94 -23.60 4.26
CA TYR A 354 -29.90 -24.09 2.87
C TYR A 354 -30.86 -25.26 2.65
N THR A 355 -30.90 -26.24 3.56
CA THR A 355 -31.78 -27.41 3.44
C THR A 355 -33.28 -27.08 3.43
N ILE A 356 -33.70 -25.97 4.04
CA ILE A 356 -35.10 -25.54 4.07
C ILE A 356 -35.45 -24.52 2.97
N GLY A 357 -34.55 -24.23 2.03
CA GLY A 357 -34.80 -23.33 0.90
C GLY A 357 -33.81 -22.17 0.74
N GLY A 358 -32.94 -21.97 1.73
CA GLY A 358 -31.84 -20.99 1.69
C GLY A 358 -32.29 -19.54 1.74
N THR A 359 -31.36 -18.65 1.37
CA THR A 359 -31.59 -17.20 1.35
C THR A 359 -32.77 -16.77 0.47
N PRO A 360 -33.01 -17.36 -0.71
CA PRO A 360 -34.14 -16.95 -1.54
C PRO A 360 -35.52 -17.24 -0.92
N ALA A 361 -35.67 -18.36 -0.20
CA ALA A 361 -36.89 -18.65 0.55
C ALA A 361 -37.11 -17.63 1.68
N LEU A 362 -36.03 -17.21 2.35
CA LEU A 362 -36.07 -16.13 3.34
C LEU A 362 -36.53 -14.81 2.71
N LEU A 363 -35.92 -14.40 1.60
CA LEU A 363 -36.28 -13.16 0.92
C LEU A 363 -37.74 -13.18 0.44
N ARG A 364 -38.21 -14.33 -0.09
CA ARG A 364 -39.62 -14.51 -0.47
C ARG A 364 -40.55 -14.35 0.73
N TYR A 365 -40.22 -14.95 1.88
CA TYR A 365 -40.99 -14.80 3.12
C TYR A 365 -41.04 -13.33 3.57
N LEU A 366 -39.90 -12.65 3.64
CA LEU A 366 -39.83 -11.26 4.09
C LEU A 366 -40.56 -10.29 3.14
N LEU A 367 -40.55 -10.55 1.83
CA LEU A 367 -41.35 -9.79 0.86
C LEU A 367 -42.85 -9.99 1.06
N LYS A 368 -43.28 -11.22 1.36
CA LYS A 368 -44.69 -11.55 1.61
C LYS A 368 -45.21 -10.85 2.87
N GLU A 369 -44.38 -10.78 3.90
CA GLU A 369 -44.68 -10.07 5.15
C GLU A 369 -44.49 -8.55 5.06
N GLY A 370 -44.01 -8.02 3.91
CA GLY A 370 -43.84 -6.59 3.69
C GLY A 370 -42.69 -5.95 4.48
N LEU A 371 -41.70 -6.75 4.92
CA LEU A 371 -40.56 -6.26 5.69
C LEU A 371 -39.44 -5.68 4.84
N ILE A 372 -39.30 -6.12 3.58
CA ILE A 372 -38.28 -5.64 2.65
C ILE A 372 -38.93 -5.23 1.32
N ASP A 373 -38.26 -4.34 0.58
CA ASP A 373 -38.69 -3.93 -0.76
C ASP A 373 -37.91 -4.69 -1.85
N GLY A 374 -38.60 -5.51 -2.63
CA GLY A 374 -37.99 -6.31 -3.70
C GLY A 374 -37.95 -5.65 -5.07
N SER A 375 -38.24 -4.34 -5.17
CA SER A 375 -38.34 -3.62 -6.45
C SER A 375 -36.98 -3.29 -7.10
N GLY A 376 -35.88 -3.33 -6.34
CA GLY A 376 -34.53 -3.05 -6.84
C GLY A 376 -34.04 -4.09 -7.86
N ILE A 377 -33.33 -3.62 -8.90
CA ILE A 377 -32.67 -4.47 -9.90
C ILE A 377 -31.51 -5.23 -9.28
N THR A 378 -31.25 -6.42 -9.80
CA THR A 378 -30.12 -7.28 -9.39
C THR A 378 -29.21 -7.57 -10.58
N VAL A 379 -28.07 -8.20 -10.32
CA VAL A 379 -27.14 -8.68 -11.37
C VAL A 379 -27.78 -9.61 -12.41
N THR A 380 -28.94 -10.20 -12.13
CA THR A 380 -29.68 -11.02 -13.11
C THR A 380 -30.39 -10.19 -14.18
N GLY A 381 -30.48 -8.87 -14.01
CA GLY A 381 -31.31 -7.98 -14.83
C GLY A 381 -32.79 -8.00 -14.48
N LYS A 382 -33.18 -8.76 -13.44
CA LYS A 382 -34.54 -8.76 -12.86
C LYS A 382 -34.52 -8.11 -11.49
N THR A 383 -35.70 -7.72 -11.02
CA THR A 383 -35.89 -7.28 -9.64
C THR A 383 -35.71 -8.45 -8.67
N MET A 384 -35.37 -8.16 -7.40
CA MET A 384 -35.31 -9.20 -6.36
C MET A 384 -36.64 -9.96 -6.27
N LYS A 385 -37.77 -9.25 -6.32
CA LYS A 385 -39.10 -9.85 -6.24
C LYS A 385 -39.34 -10.86 -7.37
N GLU A 386 -38.96 -10.54 -8.59
CA GLU A 386 -39.08 -11.44 -9.74
C GLU A 386 -38.16 -12.66 -9.60
N ASN A 387 -36.94 -12.47 -9.09
CA ASN A 387 -35.98 -13.56 -8.89
C ASN A 387 -36.49 -14.63 -7.91
N VAL A 388 -37.17 -14.21 -6.83
CA VAL A 388 -37.61 -15.14 -5.78
C VAL A 388 -39.07 -15.59 -5.93
N ALA A 389 -39.84 -15.02 -6.86
CA ALA A 389 -41.27 -15.32 -7.04
C ALA A 389 -41.56 -16.81 -7.27
N SER A 390 -40.69 -17.52 -7.99
CA SER A 390 -40.84 -18.95 -8.27
C SER A 390 -40.12 -19.86 -7.26
N TRP A 391 -39.42 -19.30 -6.27
CA TRP A 391 -38.65 -20.07 -5.29
C TRP A 391 -39.58 -20.69 -4.25
N PRO A 392 -39.46 -21.96 -3.85
CA PRO A 392 -40.35 -22.54 -2.83
C PRO A 392 -40.41 -21.72 -1.53
N ASP A 393 -41.60 -21.68 -0.90
CA ASP A 393 -41.74 -21.19 0.48
C ASP A 393 -41.03 -22.15 1.45
N PHE A 394 -40.74 -21.69 2.66
CA PHE A 394 -40.23 -22.56 3.72
C PHE A 394 -41.18 -23.73 4.00
N PRO A 395 -40.67 -24.92 4.36
CA PRO A 395 -41.47 -25.98 4.96
C PRO A 395 -42.26 -25.44 6.16
N ALA A 396 -43.54 -25.79 6.29
CA ALA A 396 -44.41 -25.21 7.32
C ALA A 396 -44.01 -25.59 8.75
N ASP A 397 -43.27 -26.68 8.92
CA ASP A 397 -42.83 -27.29 10.17
C ASP A 397 -41.38 -26.98 10.56
N GLN A 398 -40.66 -26.16 9.76
CA GLN A 398 -39.30 -25.74 10.10
C GLN A 398 -39.27 -24.89 11.39
N ASP A 399 -38.22 -25.04 12.19
CA ASP A 399 -38.00 -24.36 13.46
C ASP A 399 -36.79 -23.40 13.45
N ILE A 400 -36.22 -23.14 12.28
CA ILE A 400 -35.01 -22.30 12.10
C ILE A 400 -35.38 -20.81 12.05
N ILE A 401 -36.38 -20.44 11.26
CA ILE A 401 -36.87 -19.06 11.12
C ILE A 401 -38.20 -18.93 11.85
N HIS A 402 -38.20 -18.22 12.98
CA HIS A 402 -39.40 -18.00 13.76
C HIS A 402 -40.42 -17.11 13.01
N PRO A 403 -41.74 -17.33 13.21
CA PRO A 403 -42.77 -16.46 12.65
C PRO A 403 -42.76 -15.08 13.32
N LEU A 404 -43.22 -14.04 12.62
CA LEU A 404 -43.31 -12.67 13.16
C LEU A 404 -44.18 -12.54 14.41
N SER A 405 -45.14 -13.45 14.59
CA SER A 405 -46.00 -13.52 15.78
C SER A 405 -45.27 -14.07 17.02
N LYS A 406 -44.13 -14.74 16.85
CA LYS A 406 -43.34 -15.34 17.94
C LYS A 406 -41.83 -15.17 17.68
N PRO A 407 -41.33 -13.93 17.57
CA PRO A 407 -39.93 -13.68 17.32
C PRO A 407 -39.07 -14.11 18.52
N ILE A 408 -37.78 -14.34 18.30
CA ILE A 408 -36.83 -14.58 19.40
C ILE A 408 -36.67 -13.31 20.23
N LYS A 409 -36.58 -12.16 19.56
CA LYS A 409 -36.60 -10.82 20.17
C LYS A 409 -37.44 -9.89 19.30
N PRO A 410 -38.32 -9.05 19.87
CA PRO A 410 -39.18 -8.15 19.10
C PRO A 410 -38.41 -7.03 18.39
N SER A 411 -37.20 -6.72 18.84
CA SER A 411 -36.24 -5.82 18.17
C SER A 411 -34.98 -6.56 17.73
N GLY A 412 -34.14 -5.89 16.96
CA GLY A 412 -32.88 -6.42 16.47
C GLY A 412 -31.87 -6.64 17.59
N HIS A 413 -30.92 -7.54 17.35
CA HIS A 413 -29.84 -7.81 18.30
C HIS A 413 -28.72 -6.79 18.19
N LEU A 414 -28.53 -6.13 17.05
CA LEU A 414 -27.52 -5.09 16.91
C LEU A 414 -28.00 -3.82 17.60
N GLN A 415 -27.24 -3.34 18.59
CA GLN A 415 -27.55 -2.10 19.30
C GLN A 415 -26.35 -1.15 19.20
N ILE A 416 -26.66 0.11 18.90
CA ILE A 416 -25.74 1.23 18.89
C ILE A 416 -25.83 1.92 20.23
N LEU A 417 -24.73 1.93 20.96
CA LEU A 417 -24.67 2.50 22.31
C LEU A 417 -23.77 3.75 22.28
N ARG A 418 -24.23 4.83 22.91
CA ARG A 418 -23.48 6.10 23.08
C ARG A 418 -23.21 6.33 24.56
N GLY A 419 -22.82 7.54 24.97
CA GLY A 419 -22.57 7.88 26.38
C GLY A 419 -21.20 8.51 26.57
N SER A 420 -20.85 8.81 27.82
CA SER A 420 -19.59 9.47 28.14
C SER A 420 -18.36 8.64 27.78
N LEU A 421 -18.49 7.30 27.71
CA LEU A 421 -17.41 6.41 27.32
C LEU A 421 -17.28 6.24 25.79
N ALA A 422 -18.39 6.34 25.05
CA ALA A 422 -18.46 6.10 23.61
C ALA A 422 -19.22 7.23 22.87
N PRO A 423 -18.73 8.49 22.89
CA PRO A 423 -19.47 9.62 22.34
C PRO A 423 -19.67 9.51 20.81
N GLY A 424 -18.71 8.94 20.09
CA GLY A 424 -18.82 8.63 18.65
C GLY A 424 -19.72 7.43 18.34
N GLY A 425 -20.08 6.65 19.37
CA GLY A 425 -20.88 5.44 19.27
C GLY A 425 -20.04 4.17 19.46
N SER A 426 -20.75 3.06 19.62
CA SER A 426 -20.21 1.71 19.75
C SER A 426 -21.26 0.69 19.29
N VAL A 427 -20.85 -0.55 19.07
CA VAL A 427 -21.75 -1.61 18.59
C VAL A 427 -21.71 -2.80 19.55
N GLY A 428 -22.88 -3.15 20.08
CA GLY A 428 -23.11 -4.33 20.91
C GLY A 428 -24.06 -5.31 20.24
N LYS A 429 -23.84 -6.61 20.49
CA LYS A 429 -24.81 -7.66 20.18
C LYS A 429 -25.64 -7.93 21.43
N ILE A 430 -26.79 -7.29 21.55
CA ILE A 430 -27.68 -7.38 22.71
C ILE A 430 -28.87 -8.31 22.42
N THR A 431 -28.81 -9.54 22.93
CA THR A 431 -29.87 -10.54 22.71
C THR A 431 -31.00 -10.46 23.75
N GLY A 432 -30.74 -9.82 24.89
CA GLY A 432 -31.65 -9.72 26.03
C GLY A 432 -31.53 -10.85 27.05
N LYS A 433 -30.81 -11.94 26.72
CA LYS A 433 -30.52 -13.05 27.66
C LYS A 433 -29.54 -12.64 28.76
N GLU A 434 -28.73 -11.62 28.49
CA GLU A 434 -27.73 -11.03 29.35
C GLU A 434 -28.30 -10.01 30.35
N GLY A 435 -29.59 -9.66 30.23
CA GLY A 435 -30.20 -8.53 30.92
C GLY A 435 -30.17 -7.24 30.10
N LEU A 436 -30.74 -6.17 30.64
CA LEU A 436 -30.83 -4.86 29.96
C LEU A 436 -29.89 -3.80 30.55
N ARG A 437 -29.35 -4.05 31.75
CA ARG A 437 -28.46 -3.13 32.43
C ARG A 437 -27.34 -3.87 33.14
N PHE A 438 -26.13 -3.33 33.09
CA PHE A 438 -24.96 -3.86 33.78
C PHE A 438 -24.19 -2.70 34.44
N GLU A 439 -23.93 -2.83 35.74
CA GLU A 439 -23.12 -1.88 36.49
C GLU A 439 -21.99 -2.64 37.17
N GLY A 440 -20.76 -2.17 36.98
CA GLY A 440 -19.59 -2.84 37.54
C GLY A 440 -18.36 -1.95 37.60
N THR A 441 -17.33 -2.48 38.21
CA THR A 441 -16.05 -1.81 38.38
C THR A 441 -15.14 -2.10 37.19
N ALA A 442 -14.48 -1.07 36.66
CA ALA A 442 -13.58 -1.18 35.53
C ALA A 442 -12.30 -1.94 35.91
N LYS A 443 -11.86 -2.82 35.01
CA LYS A 443 -10.52 -3.40 35.02
C LYS A 443 -9.91 -3.31 33.61
N CYS A 444 -8.83 -2.56 33.48
CA CYS A 444 -8.29 -2.10 32.22
C CYS A 444 -7.07 -2.92 31.76
N TYR A 445 -7.01 -3.21 30.48
CA TYR A 445 -5.94 -3.94 29.81
C TYR A 445 -5.57 -3.25 28.49
N ASP A 446 -4.27 -3.13 28.21
CA ASP A 446 -3.75 -2.42 27.02
C ASP A 446 -3.44 -3.37 25.84
N TYR A 447 -3.70 -4.67 26.04
CA TYR A 447 -3.57 -5.72 25.04
C TYR A 447 -4.36 -6.98 25.45
N GLU A 448 -4.77 -7.79 24.48
CA GLU A 448 -5.61 -8.98 24.67
C GLU A 448 -5.01 -10.00 25.66
N ASP A 449 -3.72 -10.32 25.54
CA ASP A 449 -3.09 -11.35 26.38
C ASP A 449 -3.02 -10.99 27.86
N ALA A 450 -2.92 -9.69 28.21
CA ALA A 450 -2.93 -9.24 29.61
C ALA A 450 -4.21 -9.67 30.34
N PHE A 451 -5.33 -9.62 29.62
CA PHE A 451 -6.63 -10.06 30.14
C PHE A 451 -6.66 -11.57 30.34
N ILE A 452 -6.14 -12.35 29.39
CA ILE A 452 -6.09 -13.81 29.49
C ILE A 452 -5.24 -14.25 30.67
N GLU A 453 -4.05 -13.67 30.83
CA GLU A 453 -3.17 -13.99 31.96
C GLU A 453 -3.83 -13.64 33.30
N SER A 454 -4.60 -12.55 33.38
CA SER A 454 -5.38 -12.20 34.59
C SER A 454 -6.47 -13.21 34.90
N LEU A 455 -7.14 -13.73 33.86
CA LEU A 455 -8.14 -14.78 33.99
C LEU A 455 -7.51 -16.11 34.46
N GLU A 456 -6.37 -16.49 33.92
CA GLU A 456 -5.60 -17.68 34.33
C GLU A 456 -5.15 -17.62 35.80
N ARG A 457 -4.82 -16.42 36.29
CA ARG A 457 -4.50 -16.18 37.70
C ARG A 457 -5.72 -16.12 38.62
N GLY A 458 -6.94 -16.21 38.08
CA GLY A 458 -8.18 -16.18 38.86
C GLY A 458 -8.47 -14.82 39.49
N GLU A 459 -7.99 -13.73 38.90
CA GLU A 459 -8.18 -12.38 39.46
C GLU A 459 -9.60 -11.84 39.27
N ILE A 460 -10.38 -12.41 38.34
CA ILE A 460 -11.79 -12.08 38.11
C ILE A 460 -12.64 -13.14 38.80
N LYS A 461 -13.43 -12.71 39.79
CA LYS A 461 -14.20 -13.62 40.63
C LYS A 461 -15.66 -13.69 40.19
N LYS A 462 -16.20 -14.91 40.24
CA LYS A 462 -17.62 -15.16 40.04
C LYS A 462 -18.45 -14.42 41.11
N GLY A 463 -19.53 -13.76 40.70
CA GLY A 463 -20.39 -12.94 41.55
C GLY A 463 -19.96 -11.48 41.74
N GLU A 464 -18.75 -11.09 41.33
CA GLU A 464 -18.30 -9.68 41.33
C GLU A 464 -18.55 -9.04 39.96
N LYS A 465 -19.38 -8.00 39.88
CA LYS A 465 -19.65 -7.31 38.60
C LYS A 465 -18.45 -6.51 38.14
N THR A 466 -17.80 -7.01 37.09
CA THR A 466 -16.57 -6.44 36.52
C THR A 466 -16.81 -5.97 35.10
N VAL A 467 -16.39 -4.75 34.77
CA VAL A 467 -16.35 -4.25 33.39
C VAL A 467 -14.91 -4.32 32.91
N VAL A 468 -14.61 -5.32 32.09
CA VAL A 468 -13.29 -5.50 31.49
C VAL A 468 -13.16 -4.58 30.29
N ILE A 469 -12.10 -3.79 30.26
CA ILE A 469 -11.82 -2.86 29.17
C ILE A 469 -10.51 -3.27 28.51
N ILE A 470 -10.57 -3.64 27.23
CA ILE A 470 -9.38 -3.92 26.42
C ILE A 470 -9.21 -2.75 25.45
N ARG A 471 -8.19 -1.93 25.65
CA ARG A 471 -7.95 -0.68 24.90
C ARG A 471 -6.71 -0.76 24.03
N TYR A 472 -6.57 0.20 23.11
CA TYR A 472 -5.52 0.23 22.09
C TYR A 472 -5.57 -0.99 21.16
N GLU A 473 -6.79 -1.46 20.88
CA GLU A 473 -7.09 -2.48 19.90
C GLU A 473 -8.00 -1.96 18.78
N GLY A 474 -8.19 -0.64 18.69
CA GLY A 474 -8.90 0.03 17.61
C GLY A 474 -8.19 0.02 16.24
N PRO A 475 -8.79 0.66 15.22
CA PRO A 475 -8.23 0.72 13.87
C PRO A 475 -6.77 1.19 13.81
N LYS A 476 -6.42 2.22 14.57
CA LYS A 476 -5.06 2.76 14.63
C LYS A 476 -4.26 2.22 15.82
N GLY A 477 -4.93 1.97 16.95
CA GLY A 477 -4.30 1.56 18.21
C GLY A 477 -3.78 0.13 18.16
N GLY A 478 -4.54 -0.76 17.52
CA GLY A 478 -4.14 -2.15 17.32
C GLY A 478 -2.77 -2.22 16.63
N PRO A 479 -2.62 -1.71 15.40
CA PRO A 479 -3.62 -1.30 14.41
C PRO A 479 -4.33 -2.48 13.75
N GLY A 480 -5.30 -2.19 12.89
CA GLY A 480 -6.06 -3.20 12.14
C GLY A 480 -7.32 -3.70 12.84
N MET A 481 -7.68 -3.08 13.96
CA MET A 481 -8.89 -3.38 14.73
C MET A 481 -9.09 -4.90 14.92
N PRO A 482 -8.16 -5.62 15.57
CA PRO A 482 -8.23 -7.08 15.67
C PRO A 482 -9.55 -7.57 16.29
N GLU A 483 -9.99 -8.74 15.83
CA GLU A 483 -11.15 -9.43 16.38
C GLU A 483 -10.71 -10.36 17.51
N MET A 484 -11.25 -10.13 18.71
CA MET A 484 -10.91 -10.86 19.92
C MET A 484 -11.99 -11.89 20.23
N LEU A 485 -11.73 -13.16 19.92
CA LEU A 485 -12.59 -14.30 20.29
C LEU A 485 -12.07 -15.02 21.54
N LYS A 486 -10.75 -14.99 21.78
CA LYS A 486 -10.10 -15.70 22.89
C LYS A 486 -10.63 -15.18 24.25
N PRO A 487 -10.73 -13.86 24.50
CA PRO A 487 -11.35 -13.31 25.71
C PRO A 487 -12.79 -13.78 25.95
N SER A 488 -13.65 -13.63 24.94
CA SER A 488 -15.07 -13.93 25.09
C SER A 488 -15.33 -15.43 25.27
N SER A 489 -14.58 -16.27 24.56
CA SER A 489 -14.64 -17.72 24.72
C SER A 489 -14.09 -18.19 26.06
N ALA A 490 -13.03 -17.55 26.56
CA ALA A 490 -12.44 -17.90 27.86
C ALA A 490 -13.37 -17.54 29.02
N ILE A 491 -14.03 -16.38 29.00
CA ILE A 491 -15.07 -16.00 29.98
C ILE A 491 -16.22 -17.01 29.98
N MET A 492 -16.67 -17.44 28.80
CA MET A 492 -17.74 -18.42 28.66
C MET A 492 -17.32 -19.79 29.20
N GLY A 493 -16.14 -20.26 28.83
CA GLY A 493 -15.56 -21.51 29.37
C GLY A 493 -15.41 -21.48 30.89
N ALA A 494 -15.04 -20.33 31.46
CA ALA A 494 -14.92 -20.09 32.89
C ALA A 494 -16.27 -19.90 33.63
N GLY A 495 -17.39 -19.82 32.90
CA GLY A 495 -18.71 -19.61 33.50
C GLY A 495 -18.93 -18.21 34.10
N LEU A 496 -18.23 -17.20 33.58
CA LEU A 496 -18.27 -15.80 34.04
C LEU A 496 -19.17 -14.88 33.20
N GLY A 497 -19.89 -15.44 32.21
CA GLY A 497 -20.62 -14.65 31.20
C GLY A 497 -21.74 -13.73 31.72
N GLN A 498 -22.22 -13.92 32.95
CA GLN A 498 -23.20 -13.02 33.58
C GLN A 498 -22.56 -12.00 34.54
N ASP A 499 -21.30 -12.18 34.91
CA ASP A 499 -20.59 -11.36 35.90
C ASP A 499 -19.59 -10.40 35.28
N VAL A 500 -19.28 -10.58 34.00
CA VAL A 500 -18.30 -9.77 33.26
C VAL A 500 -18.94 -9.16 32.03
N ALA A 501 -18.80 -7.84 31.89
CA ALA A 501 -19.00 -7.13 30.62
C ALA A 501 -17.64 -6.86 29.96
N LEU A 502 -17.58 -6.95 28.63
CA LEU A 502 -16.37 -6.69 27.85
C LEU A 502 -16.58 -5.47 26.95
N LEU A 503 -15.70 -4.48 27.10
CA LEU A 503 -15.66 -3.25 26.32
C LEU A 503 -14.32 -3.14 25.58
N THR A 504 -14.36 -2.70 24.32
CA THR A 504 -13.14 -2.44 23.54
C THR A 504 -13.32 -1.42 22.42
N ASP A 505 -12.23 -0.73 22.07
CA ASP A 505 -12.12 0.02 20.82
C ASP A 505 -11.85 -0.89 19.60
N GLY A 506 -11.48 -2.16 19.81
CA GLY A 506 -11.39 -3.22 18.81
C GLY A 506 -12.73 -3.89 18.48
N ARG A 507 -12.69 -5.19 18.15
CA ARG A 507 -13.88 -5.98 17.78
C ARG A 507 -13.97 -7.25 18.62
N PHE A 508 -15.18 -7.64 19.00
CA PHE A 508 -15.45 -8.97 19.57
C PHE A 508 -16.02 -9.89 18.51
N SER A 509 -15.59 -11.15 18.54
CA SER A 509 -16.18 -12.16 17.66
C SER A 509 -17.56 -12.55 18.14
N GLY A 510 -18.52 -12.69 17.23
CA GLY A 510 -19.93 -12.92 17.55
C GLY A 510 -20.23 -14.22 18.32
N GLY A 511 -19.25 -15.09 18.54
CA GLY A 511 -19.37 -16.44 19.11
C GLY A 511 -19.71 -16.55 20.60
N SER A 512 -20.16 -15.49 21.27
CA SER A 512 -20.32 -15.46 22.73
C SER A 512 -21.56 -14.66 23.15
N HIS A 513 -22.10 -14.98 24.33
CA HIS A 513 -23.25 -14.29 24.94
C HIS A 513 -22.78 -13.21 25.94
N GLY A 514 -23.66 -12.34 26.45
CA GLY A 514 -23.27 -11.30 27.42
C GLY A 514 -23.07 -9.90 26.82
N PHE A 515 -22.74 -8.91 27.67
CA PHE A 515 -22.45 -7.54 27.24
C PHE A 515 -21.07 -7.46 26.59
N LEU A 516 -21.02 -7.75 25.29
CA LEU A 516 -19.82 -7.68 24.46
C LEU A 516 -19.96 -6.49 23.51
N ILE A 517 -19.29 -5.38 23.84
CA ILE A 517 -19.42 -4.12 23.11
C ILE A 517 -18.07 -3.73 22.54
N GLY A 518 -17.99 -3.70 21.21
CA GLY A 518 -16.82 -3.27 20.48
C GLY A 518 -17.06 -1.94 19.78
N HIS A 519 -16.10 -1.54 18.96
CA HIS A 519 -16.19 -0.36 18.10
C HIS A 519 -16.37 0.94 18.88
N ILE A 520 -15.84 1.04 20.10
CA ILE A 520 -15.94 2.26 20.89
C ILE A 520 -15.17 3.39 20.20
N VAL A 521 -15.89 4.48 19.88
CA VAL A 521 -15.34 5.67 19.22
C VAL A 521 -15.47 6.91 20.13
N PRO A 522 -14.42 7.76 20.23
CA PRO A 522 -13.08 7.59 19.65
C PRO A 522 -12.27 6.45 20.29
N GLU A 523 -11.38 5.84 19.51
CA GLU A 523 -10.48 4.79 20.01
C GLU A 523 -9.41 5.34 20.97
N ALA A 524 -8.75 4.44 21.72
CA ALA A 524 -7.86 4.86 22.80
C ALA A 524 -6.62 5.62 22.31
N ILE A 525 -6.05 5.25 21.16
CA ILE A 525 -4.85 5.93 20.63
C ILE A 525 -5.12 7.37 20.14
N GLU A 526 -6.39 7.72 19.94
CA GLU A 526 -6.83 9.08 19.58
C GLU A 526 -7.25 9.89 20.82
N GLY A 527 -7.03 9.36 22.04
CA GLY A 527 -7.39 10.04 23.28
C GLY A 527 -8.90 10.01 23.57
N GLY A 528 -9.61 9.01 23.02
CA GLY A 528 -11.00 8.75 23.35
C GLY A 528 -11.21 8.47 24.85
N PRO A 529 -12.44 8.66 25.38
CA PRO A 529 -12.72 8.44 26.81
C PRO A 529 -12.28 7.06 27.33
N ILE A 530 -12.32 6.03 26.49
CA ILE A 530 -11.83 4.67 26.82
C ILE A 530 -10.34 4.64 27.21
N ALA A 531 -9.51 5.56 26.72
CA ALA A 531 -8.11 5.68 27.12
C ALA A 531 -7.93 6.18 28.56
N LEU A 532 -8.93 6.89 29.09
CA LEU A 532 -8.87 7.63 30.35
C LEU A 532 -9.42 6.84 31.54
N VAL A 533 -9.99 5.67 31.28
CA VAL A 533 -10.50 4.78 32.34
C VAL A 533 -9.34 4.19 33.14
N ARG A 534 -9.51 4.15 34.46
CA ARG A 534 -8.59 3.56 35.43
C ARG A 534 -9.29 2.41 36.15
N ASP A 535 -8.50 1.44 36.61
CA ASP A 535 -9.00 0.36 37.47
C ASP A 535 -9.73 0.94 38.67
N GLY A 536 -10.92 0.41 38.97
CA GLY A 536 -11.75 0.91 40.05
C GLY A 536 -12.84 1.90 39.64
N ASP A 537 -12.77 2.49 38.44
CA ASP A 537 -13.82 3.40 37.97
C ASP A 537 -15.15 2.65 37.80
N ARG A 538 -16.28 3.30 38.11
CA ARG A 538 -17.61 2.71 37.92
C ARG A 538 -18.09 2.94 36.50
N ILE A 539 -18.58 1.89 35.84
CA ILE A 539 -19.17 1.96 34.50
C ILE A 539 -20.59 1.44 34.54
N VAL A 540 -21.47 2.17 33.86
CA VAL A 540 -22.88 1.85 33.68
C VAL A 540 -23.14 1.56 32.21
N ILE A 541 -23.63 0.36 31.90
CA ILE A 541 -24.10 -0.02 30.57
C ILE A 541 -25.61 -0.20 30.67
N ASP A 542 -26.35 0.57 29.88
CA ASP A 542 -27.80 0.50 29.79
C ASP A 542 -28.23 0.30 28.34
N ALA A 543 -28.80 -0.86 28.04
CA ALA A 543 -29.25 -1.20 26.70
C ALA A 543 -30.65 -0.65 26.37
N GLU A 544 -31.45 -0.24 27.37
CA GLU A 544 -32.74 0.42 27.14
C GLU A 544 -32.53 1.87 26.74
N GLU A 545 -31.75 2.60 27.54
CA GLU A 545 -31.37 4.00 27.28
C GLU A 545 -30.26 4.13 26.23
N ARG A 546 -29.62 3.00 25.88
CA ARG A 546 -28.54 2.88 24.89
C ARG A 546 -27.30 3.70 25.26
N VAL A 547 -26.95 3.68 26.54
CA VAL A 547 -25.81 4.42 27.09
C VAL A 547 -24.73 3.51 27.69
N ILE A 548 -23.49 3.98 27.60
CA ILE A 548 -22.30 3.45 28.25
C ILE A 548 -21.59 4.63 28.88
N ASP A 549 -21.78 4.79 30.17
CA ASP A 549 -21.28 5.93 30.92
C ASP A 549 -20.18 5.53 31.89
N LEU A 550 -19.11 6.31 31.88
CA LEU A 550 -18.09 6.36 32.91
C LEU A 550 -18.57 7.29 34.03
N ASP A 551 -18.86 6.72 35.20
CA ASP A 551 -19.40 7.42 36.38
C ASP A 551 -18.27 8.10 37.17
N ILE A 552 -17.65 9.11 36.55
CA ILE A 552 -16.65 9.98 37.17
C ILE A 552 -16.98 11.46 36.92
N PRO A 553 -16.60 12.39 37.82
CA PRO A 553 -16.81 13.82 37.61
C PRO A 553 -16.10 14.32 36.33
N THR A 554 -16.77 15.18 35.57
CA THR A 554 -16.23 15.74 34.31
C THR A 554 -14.88 16.44 34.51
N GLU A 555 -14.67 17.09 35.67
CA GLU A 555 -13.40 17.73 36.01
C GLU A 555 -12.24 16.74 36.11
N GLU A 556 -12.48 15.55 36.67
CA GLU A 556 -11.47 14.48 36.76
C GLU A 556 -11.21 13.88 35.37
N LEU A 557 -12.25 13.69 34.55
CA LEU A 557 -12.08 13.21 33.17
C LEU A 557 -11.22 14.18 32.34
N GLU A 558 -11.46 15.48 32.45
CA GLU A 558 -10.68 16.51 31.75
C GLU A 558 -9.25 16.62 32.28
N LYS A 559 -9.03 16.43 33.59
CA LYS A 559 -7.69 16.32 34.15
C LYS A 559 -6.94 15.13 33.56
N ARG A 560 -7.56 13.94 33.52
CA ARG A 560 -6.97 12.74 32.92
C ARG A 560 -6.68 12.94 31.43
N ARG A 561 -7.57 13.64 30.71
CA ARG A 561 -7.38 13.99 29.29
C ARG A 561 -6.12 14.84 29.07
N LYS A 562 -5.86 15.82 29.95
CA LYS A 562 -4.63 16.66 29.90
C LYS A 562 -3.36 15.90 30.28
N GLU A 563 -3.48 14.91 31.15
CA GLU A 563 -2.36 14.04 31.56
C GLU A 563 -2.04 12.97 30.52
N TRP A 564 -3.01 12.59 29.68
CA TRP A 564 -2.85 11.52 28.70
C TRP A 564 -1.88 11.91 27.58
N LYS A 565 -1.03 10.94 27.21
CA LYS A 565 -0.09 11.05 26.09
C LYS A 565 -0.30 9.87 25.15
N ALA A 566 -0.49 10.16 23.88
CA ALA A 566 -0.63 9.14 22.85
C ALA A 566 0.60 8.22 22.84
N PRO A 567 0.43 6.89 22.95
CA PRO A 567 1.54 5.97 22.72
C PRO A 567 1.97 6.04 21.25
N PRO A 568 3.24 5.73 20.92
CA PRO A 568 3.66 5.61 19.54
C PRO A 568 2.91 4.46 18.86
N PHE A 569 2.69 4.56 17.54
CA PHE A 569 2.13 3.44 16.78
C PHE A 569 2.97 2.17 16.96
N ARG A 570 2.31 1.03 17.17
CA ARG A 570 3.00 -0.25 17.39
C ARG A 570 3.91 -0.65 16.22
N TYR A 571 3.51 -0.31 14.99
CA TYR A 571 4.27 -0.59 13.77
C TYR A 571 4.74 0.72 13.11
N GLN A 572 6.03 0.82 12.82
CA GLN A 572 6.65 2.02 12.24
C GLN A 572 6.82 1.97 10.71
N LYS A 573 6.62 0.79 10.10
CA LYS A 573 6.72 0.55 8.66
C LYS A 573 5.75 -0.55 8.21
N GLY A 574 5.60 -0.73 6.90
CA GLY A 574 4.77 -1.79 6.31
C GLY A 574 3.27 -1.44 6.23
N THR A 575 2.44 -2.42 5.82
CA THR A 575 1.00 -2.20 5.55
C THR A 575 0.23 -1.72 6.77
N LEU A 576 0.58 -2.19 7.98
CA LEU A 576 -0.09 -1.76 9.21
C LEU A 576 0.19 -0.29 9.55
N LYS A 577 1.40 0.21 9.28
CA LYS A 577 1.70 1.64 9.42
C LYS A 577 0.91 2.48 8.41
N LYS A 578 0.83 2.02 7.16
CA LYS A 578 -0.01 2.65 6.12
C LYS A 578 -1.47 2.70 6.57
N TYR A 579 -1.99 1.57 7.06
CA TYR A 579 -3.37 1.45 7.53
C TYR A 579 -3.65 2.42 8.69
N ALA A 580 -2.85 2.38 9.76
CA ALA A 580 -3.02 3.25 10.92
C ALA A 580 -2.96 4.76 10.59
N THR A 581 -2.27 5.12 9.50
CA THR A 581 -2.17 6.52 9.06
C THR A 581 -3.40 6.99 8.29
N LEU A 582 -4.04 6.09 7.52
CA LEU A 582 -5.08 6.45 6.56
C LEU A 582 -6.49 6.08 7.02
N VAL A 583 -6.64 5.18 7.99
CA VAL A 583 -7.93 4.63 8.38
C VAL A 583 -8.79 5.66 9.12
N SER A 584 -10.08 5.71 8.80
CA SER A 584 -11.11 6.40 9.58
C SER A 584 -11.50 5.59 10.83
N ASP A 585 -12.25 6.19 11.75
CA ASP A 585 -12.75 5.48 12.92
C ASP A 585 -13.84 4.43 12.55
N ALA A 586 -14.20 3.61 13.54
CA ALA A 586 -15.17 2.53 13.37
C ALA A 586 -16.59 3.00 13.01
N SER A 587 -17.00 4.20 13.42
CA SER A 587 -18.32 4.75 13.09
C SER A 587 -18.45 5.10 11.59
N HIS A 588 -17.31 5.28 10.92
CA HIS A 588 -17.20 5.50 9.48
C HIS A 588 -16.78 4.22 8.71
N GLY A 589 -16.91 3.05 9.34
CA GLY A 589 -16.65 1.75 8.70
C GLY A 589 -15.17 1.39 8.55
N CYS A 590 -14.27 2.09 9.23
CA CYS A 590 -12.81 1.92 9.13
C CYS A 590 -12.30 1.98 7.68
N ALA A 591 -13.00 2.67 6.78
CA ALA A 591 -12.53 2.86 5.41
C ALA A 591 -11.31 3.80 5.44
N TYR A 592 -10.42 3.71 4.46
CA TYR A 592 -9.43 4.78 4.31
C TYR A 592 -10.14 6.11 4.14
N VAL A 593 -9.72 7.12 4.91
CA VAL A 593 -10.15 8.50 4.74
C VAL A 593 -9.91 8.84 3.28
N SER A 594 -11.01 9.04 2.57
CA SER A 594 -11.00 9.06 1.13
C SER A 594 -10.10 10.17 0.59
N PHE A 595 -8.96 9.79 -0.03
CA PHE A 595 -8.37 10.61 -1.09
C PHE A 595 -9.10 10.39 -2.43
N LEU A 596 -10.08 9.48 -2.48
CA LEU A 596 -10.96 9.28 -3.62
C LEU A 596 -12.03 10.38 -3.61
N GLY A 597 -12.07 11.17 -4.67
CA GLY A 597 -13.07 12.23 -4.81
C GLY A 597 -14.49 11.67 -4.74
N ARG A 598 -15.18 11.96 -3.63
CA ARG A 598 -16.55 12.46 -3.77
C ARG A 598 -16.39 13.78 -4.55
N PRO A 599 -17.04 14.00 -5.70
CA PRO A 599 -17.26 15.35 -6.15
C PRO A 599 -17.95 16.06 -4.98
N LEU A 600 -17.40 17.18 -4.54
CA LEU A 600 -17.87 17.96 -3.39
C LEU A 600 -19.31 18.53 -3.56
N GLN A 601 -20.11 18.03 -4.51
CA GLN A 601 -21.24 18.73 -5.12
C GLN A 601 -22.51 17.88 -5.32
N CYS A 602 -22.81 16.95 -4.39
CA CYS A 602 -24.07 16.21 -4.38
C CYS A 602 -25.05 16.74 -3.31
N ASN A 603 -25.17 18.07 -3.16
CA ASN A 603 -26.24 18.66 -2.34
C ASN A 603 -27.48 18.93 -3.22
N PRO A 604 -28.63 18.26 -2.98
CA PRO A 604 -29.84 18.45 -3.77
C PRO A 604 -30.45 19.86 -3.65
N GLU A 605 -30.09 20.63 -2.62
CA GLU A 605 -30.57 22.00 -2.42
C GLU A 605 -29.90 23.00 -3.39
N ASP A 606 -28.75 22.63 -3.95
CA ASP A 606 -27.91 23.53 -4.75
C ASP A 606 -28.13 23.35 -6.26
N PHE A 607 -28.73 22.25 -6.73
CA PHE A 607 -28.88 21.94 -8.16
C PHE A 607 -30.18 21.22 -8.53
N GLU A 608 -30.83 21.65 -9.62
CA GLU A 608 -32.16 21.18 -10.09
C GLU A 608 -32.21 19.70 -10.55
N ASP A 609 -31.07 19.08 -10.90
CA ASP A 609 -31.01 17.66 -11.34
C ASP A 609 -29.63 17.02 -11.00
N PRO A 610 -29.37 16.66 -9.74
CA PRO A 610 -28.03 16.39 -9.21
C PRO A 610 -27.29 15.20 -9.87
N PHE A 611 -27.96 14.35 -10.64
CA PHE A 611 -27.38 13.12 -11.21
C PHE A 611 -27.10 13.18 -12.72
N LYS A 612 -27.49 14.26 -13.42
CA LYS A 612 -27.18 14.41 -14.86
C LYS A 612 -25.74 14.88 -15.08
N TYR A 613 -24.93 14.07 -15.77
CA TYR A 613 -23.57 14.46 -16.16
C TYR A 613 -23.58 15.71 -17.05
N ASP A 614 -23.00 16.79 -16.55
CA ASP A 614 -22.86 18.07 -17.23
C ASP A 614 -21.41 18.55 -17.06
N PRO A 615 -20.60 18.57 -18.13
CA PRO A 615 -19.19 18.92 -18.07
C PRO A 615 -18.95 20.40 -17.75
N LEU A 616 -20.00 21.24 -17.83
CA LEU A 616 -19.95 22.68 -17.53
C LEU A 616 -20.58 23.03 -16.19
N ARG A 617 -20.98 22.05 -15.35
CA ARG A 617 -21.58 22.32 -14.02
C ARG A 617 -20.69 23.16 -13.09
N PHE A 618 -19.39 23.17 -13.35
CA PHE A 618 -18.42 24.00 -12.63
C PHE A 618 -18.34 25.46 -13.12
N ALA A 619 -19.03 25.81 -14.22
CA ALA A 619 -18.93 27.10 -14.90
C ALA A 619 -20.20 27.97 -14.79
N TRP A 620 -21.31 27.45 -14.25
CA TRP A 620 -22.54 28.23 -14.12
C TRP A 620 -22.61 28.95 -12.77
N ILE A 621 -22.54 30.28 -12.84
CA ILE A 621 -22.90 31.18 -11.75
C ILE A 621 -24.43 31.14 -11.60
N ARG A 622 -24.94 30.97 -10.37
CA ARG A 622 -26.35 31.24 -10.04
C ARG A 622 -26.60 32.74 -10.28
N GLU A 623 -27.20 33.09 -11.41
CA GLU A 623 -27.76 34.42 -11.62
C GLU A 623 -29.11 34.56 -10.90
N LYS A 624 -29.29 35.75 -10.30
CA LYS A 624 -30.51 36.36 -9.73
C LYS A 624 -30.84 36.06 -8.27
N ALA A 625 -30.28 36.91 -7.42
CA ALA A 625 -30.93 37.37 -6.19
C ALA A 625 -32.10 38.33 -6.53
N PRO A 626 -33.27 38.22 -5.88
CA PRO A 626 -34.22 39.32 -5.78
C PRO A 626 -33.85 40.22 -4.59
N THR A 627 -33.45 41.44 -4.95
CA THR A 627 -33.79 42.73 -4.33
C THR A 627 -33.73 42.91 -2.80
N ASP A 628 -32.68 43.64 -2.40
CA ASP A 628 -32.74 44.96 -1.74
C ASP A 628 -33.08 45.02 -0.24
N THR A 629 -32.10 45.36 0.60
CA THR A 629 -31.96 46.74 1.12
C THR A 629 -30.69 46.91 1.98
N LYS A 630 -29.82 47.81 1.50
CA LYS A 630 -28.86 48.65 2.25
C LYS A 630 -27.80 47.98 3.15
N GLY A 631 -26.59 47.92 2.58
CA GLY A 631 -25.37 48.46 3.20
C GLY A 631 -24.56 47.51 4.10
N GLY A 632 -23.61 46.79 3.49
CA GLY A 632 -22.54 46.07 4.19
C GLY A 632 -22.14 44.79 3.45
N SER A 633 -20.98 44.80 2.77
CA SER A 633 -20.54 43.67 1.95
C SER A 633 -20.10 42.48 2.82
N THR A 634 -20.94 41.46 2.90
CA THR A 634 -20.61 40.14 3.46
C THR A 634 -19.94 39.28 2.39
N THR A 635 -18.66 39.04 2.58
CA THR A 635 -17.83 38.05 1.89
C THR A 635 -18.09 36.65 2.44
N SER A 636 -18.46 35.70 1.59
CA SER A 636 -18.20 34.27 1.86
C SER A 636 -18.22 33.41 0.59
N ASN A 637 -17.11 32.68 0.42
CA ASN A 637 -16.99 31.32 -0.12
C ASN A 637 -16.90 31.12 -1.65
N LEU A 638 -15.65 31.13 -2.14
CA LEU A 638 -15.21 30.33 -3.29
C LEU A 638 -14.18 29.32 -2.78
N SER A 639 -14.40 28.01 -2.94
CA SER A 639 -13.38 26.97 -2.67
C SER A 639 -12.72 26.51 -3.97
N PHE A 640 -11.39 26.38 -3.96
CA PHE A 640 -10.60 25.83 -5.06
C PHE A 640 -10.84 24.32 -5.21
N VAL A 641 -11.44 23.91 -6.34
CA VAL A 641 -11.18 22.59 -6.96
C VAL A 641 -11.19 22.80 -8.47
N SER A 642 -10.06 22.59 -9.13
CA SER A 642 -9.95 22.62 -10.59
C SER A 642 -9.53 21.24 -11.09
N THR A 643 -10.46 20.55 -11.76
CA THR A 643 -10.19 19.46 -12.70
C THR A 643 -10.80 19.81 -14.07
N ALA A 644 -10.56 21.04 -14.55
CA ALA A 644 -11.01 21.42 -15.89
C ALA A 644 -10.05 20.87 -16.95
N LEU A 645 -10.60 20.09 -17.90
CA LEU A 645 -9.89 19.61 -19.09
C LEU A 645 -9.48 20.73 -20.07
N GLU A 646 -9.95 21.96 -19.85
CA GLU A 646 -9.83 23.07 -20.81
C GLU A 646 -8.60 23.98 -20.55
N HIS A 647 -7.76 23.68 -19.57
CA HIS A 647 -6.51 24.41 -19.30
C HIS A 647 -5.25 23.54 -19.23
N LEU A 648 -5.29 22.36 -19.85
CA LEU A 648 -4.09 21.62 -20.22
C LEU A 648 -3.65 22.05 -21.63
N PRO A 649 -2.50 22.72 -21.81
CA PRO A 649 -1.91 22.85 -23.14
C PRO A 649 -1.31 21.49 -23.51
N PHE A 650 -2.16 20.58 -23.97
CA PHE A 650 -1.78 19.31 -24.59
C PHE A 650 -2.61 19.10 -25.87
N GLU A 651 -2.53 20.06 -26.78
CA GLU A 651 -2.56 19.72 -28.21
C GLU A 651 -1.13 19.84 -28.74
N HIS A 652 -0.67 18.70 -29.24
CA HIS A 652 0.61 18.44 -29.89
C HIS A 652 1.88 18.27 -29.04
N VAL A 653 2.62 17.23 -29.48
CA VAL A 653 3.99 16.80 -29.16
C VAL A 653 4.14 15.89 -27.93
N GLY A 654 4.73 14.71 -28.19
CA GLY A 654 4.74 13.55 -27.31
C GLY A 654 5.59 13.64 -26.03
N HIS A 655 5.42 12.60 -25.21
CA HIS A 655 6.06 12.30 -23.92
C HIS A 655 5.46 13.00 -22.69
N SER A 656 4.69 12.25 -21.90
CA SER A 656 4.23 12.64 -20.56
C SER A 656 5.00 11.84 -19.50
N CYS A 657 5.71 12.52 -18.60
CA CYS A 657 6.53 11.94 -17.53
C CYS A 657 5.75 11.83 -16.19
N PRO A 658 5.77 10.67 -15.51
CA PRO A 658 5.16 10.46 -14.18
C PRO A 658 5.63 11.43 -13.07
N GLY A 659 6.83 12.02 -13.21
CA GLY A 659 7.42 12.89 -12.18
C GLY A 659 6.67 14.19 -11.92
N ARG A 660 5.85 14.67 -12.87
CA ARG A 660 5.09 15.93 -12.72
C ARG A 660 3.83 15.78 -11.86
N PHE A 661 3.31 14.55 -11.76
CA PHE A 661 2.22 14.19 -10.86
C PHE A 661 2.70 14.11 -9.40
N LEU A 662 3.92 13.64 -9.17
CA LEU A 662 4.54 13.54 -7.84
C LEU A 662 4.78 14.90 -7.19
N VAL A 663 5.33 15.87 -7.94
CA VAL A 663 5.66 17.21 -7.40
C VAL A 663 4.41 18.01 -6.99
N ASP A 664 3.31 17.88 -7.74
CA ASP A 664 2.05 18.54 -7.40
C ASP A 664 1.39 17.90 -6.16
N PHE A 665 1.60 16.61 -5.94
CA PHE A 665 1.12 15.88 -4.77
C PHE A 665 1.94 16.23 -3.51
N GLU A 666 3.26 16.35 -3.63
CA GLU A 666 4.17 16.75 -2.55
C GLU A 666 3.88 18.17 -2.05
N LEU A 667 3.66 19.13 -2.96
CA LEU A 667 3.31 20.50 -2.59
C LEU A 667 1.98 20.60 -1.82
N LYS A 668 0.98 19.78 -2.20
CA LYS A 668 -0.31 19.71 -1.52
C LYS A 668 -0.18 19.09 -0.13
N ILE A 669 0.66 18.06 0.02
CA ILE A 669 0.98 17.43 1.32
C ILE A 669 1.69 18.42 2.24
N ILE A 670 2.64 19.20 1.73
CA ILE A 670 3.37 20.22 2.51
C ILE A 670 2.42 21.30 3.03
N VAL A 671 1.52 21.80 2.19
CA VAL A 671 0.54 22.84 2.60
C VAL A 671 -0.49 22.27 3.59
N ALA A 672 -0.92 21.03 3.40
CA ALA A 672 -1.81 20.34 4.34
C ALA A 672 -1.15 20.11 5.70
N TYR A 673 0.14 19.74 5.72
CA TYR A 673 0.92 19.58 6.94
C TYR A 673 1.09 20.90 7.71
N LEU A 674 1.40 21.99 7.01
CA LEU A 674 1.56 23.32 7.63
C LEU A 674 0.26 23.86 8.24
N LEU A 675 -0.89 23.58 7.62
CA LEU A 675 -2.21 23.99 8.15
C LEU A 675 -2.73 23.08 9.27
N ARG A 676 -2.17 21.87 9.40
CA ARG A 676 -2.57 20.90 10.44
C ARG A 676 -1.73 21.03 11.71
N GLU A 677 -0.45 21.34 11.57
CA GLU A 677 0.51 21.32 12.68
C GLU A 677 0.76 22.71 13.29
N TYR A 678 0.26 23.79 12.68
CA TYR A 678 0.44 25.16 13.17
C TYR A 678 -0.89 25.94 13.18
N ASP A 679 -1.21 26.59 14.31
CA ASP A 679 -2.30 27.57 14.39
C ASP A 679 -1.90 28.85 13.64
N VAL A 680 -2.47 29.05 12.45
CA VAL A 680 -2.21 30.23 11.63
C VAL A 680 -3.23 31.32 12.00
N GLU A 681 -2.85 32.27 12.85
CA GLU A 681 -3.66 33.47 13.11
C GLU A 681 -3.60 34.45 11.93
N PHE A 682 -4.77 34.85 11.43
CA PHE A 682 -4.88 35.89 10.43
C PHE A 682 -4.81 37.29 11.07
N PRO A 683 -4.28 38.30 10.35
CA PRO A 683 -4.20 39.67 10.88
C PRO A 683 -5.55 40.24 11.34
N ALA A 684 -5.53 41.07 12.38
CA ALA A 684 -6.71 41.67 13.01
C ALA A 684 -7.62 42.48 12.05
N GLU A 685 -7.07 42.93 10.91
CA GLU A 685 -7.78 43.61 9.83
C GLU A 685 -8.83 42.75 9.10
N TYR A 686 -8.82 41.42 9.31
CA TYR A 686 -9.84 40.51 8.78
C TYR A 686 -10.91 40.10 9.81
N ASN A 687 -10.81 40.59 11.05
CA ASN A 687 -11.81 40.46 12.13
C ASN A 687 -12.43 39.05 12.28
N GLY A 688 -11.62 38.00 12.13
CA GLY A 688 -12.04 36.60 12.23
C GLY A 688 -12.70 35.99 10.97
N GLN A 689 -12.73 36.69 9.83
CA GLN A 689 -13.21 36.15 8.56
C GLN A 689 -12.08 35.83 7.58
N ARG A 690 -12.21 34.72 6.85
CA ARG A 690 -11.19 34.19 5.91
C ARG A 690 -11.14 35.05 4.62
N PRO A 691 -9.96 35.45 4.09
CA PRO A 691 -9.89 36.28 2.90
C PRO A 691 -10.31 35.54 1.63
N ALA A 692 -10.91 36.26 0.67
CA ALA A 692 -11.38 35.70 -0.60
C ALA A 692 -10.22 35.34 -1.54
N ASN A 693 -10.37 34.23 -2.26
CA ASN A 693 -9.36 33.50 -3.06
C ASN A 693 -8.77 34.22 -4.30
N ARG A 694 -8.87 35.55 -4.40
CA ARG A 694 -8.30 36.32 -5.54
C ARG A 694 -6.78 36.32 -5.59
N TRP A 695 -6.10 36.23 -4.45
CA TRP A 695 -4.65 36.40 -4.37
C TRP A 695 -3.84 35.33 -5.15
N MET A 696 -4.35 34.10 -5.20
CA MET A 696 -3.65 32.97 -5.84
C MET A 696 -3.81 32.98 -7.37
N ALA A 697 -4.90 33.55 -7.89
CA ALA A 697 -5.14 33.69 -9.33
C ALA A 697 -4.31 34.83 -9.97
N GLU A 698 -4.04 35.91 -9.24
CA GLU A 698 -3.15 36.99 -9.70
C GLU A 698 -1.68 36.54 -9.73
N ALA A 699 -1.23 35.75 -8.76
CA ALA A 699 0.12 35.21 -8.71
C ALA A 699 0.43 34.28 -9.91
N LEU A 700 -0.53 33.44 -10.31
CA LEU A 700 -0.38 32.53 -11.45
C LEU A 700 -0.42 33.25 -12.80
N LYS A 701 -1.21 34.33 -12.94
CA LYS A 701 -1.22 35.16 -14.16
C LYS A 701 0.10 35.86 -14.42
N HIS A 702 0.77 36.33 -13.36
CA HIS A 702 2.09 36.98 -13.50
C HIS A 702 3.21 35.99 -13.86
N LEU A 703 3.11 34.72 -13.44
CA LEU A 703 4.03 33.64 -13.80
C LEU A 703 3.88 33.20 -15.27
N HIS A 704 2.65 33.20 -15.81
CA HIS A 704 2.40 32.83 -17.21
C HIS A 704 2.88 33.89 -18.22
N HIS A 705 2.78 35.19 -17.87
CA HIS A 705 3.24 36.29 -18.73
C HIS A 705 4.78 36.38 -18.85
N ALA A 706 5.51 35.83 -17.88
CA ALA A 706 6.98 35.85 -17.86
C ALA A 706 7.62 34.75 -18.73
N ALA A 707 6.88 33.70 -19.07
CA ALA A 707 7.42 32.51 -19.74
C ALA A 707 7.36 32.53 -21.27
N THR A 708 6.57 33.42 -21.90
CA THR A 708 6.16 33.30 -23.31
C THR A 708 6.87 34.22 -24.32
N LYS A 709 7.81 35.08 -23.91
CA LYS A 709 8.42 36.11 -24.80
C LYS A 709 9.91 35.92 -25.15
N GLY A 710 10.35 34.69 -25.45
CA GLY A 710 11.75 34.50 -25.87
C GLY A 710 12.09 33.22 -26.62
N ALA A 711 11.69 33.12 -27.90
CA ALA A 711 12.49 32.47 -28.97
C ALA A 711 11.89 32.77 -30.37
N PRO A 712 12.70 33.14 -31.38
CA PRO A 712 12.27 33.25 -32.78
C PRO A 712 12.32 31.90 -33.52
N SER A 713 11.48 31.79 -34.55
CA SER A 713 11.22 30.63 -35.42
C SER A 713 12.39 30.20 -36.32
N PHE A 714 12.59 28.90 -36.54
CA PHE A 714 13.20 28.35 -37.77
C PHE A 714 12.63 26.98 -38.18
N THR A 715 12.67 26.76 -39.50
CA THR A 715 11.90 25.83 -40.33
C THR A 715 12.52 24.43 -40.44
N ILE A 716 11.67 23.45 -40.75
CA ILE A 716 11.96 22.01 -40.96
C ILE A 716 12.70 21.78 -42.28
N ALA A 717 13.68 20.86 -42.28
CA ALA A 717 14.13 20.13 -43.45
C ALA A 717 14.02 18.61 -43.19
N GLU A 718 13.35 17.91 -44.11
CA GLU A 718 13.16 16.47 -44.13
C GLU A 718 14.44 15.76 -44.61
N GLU A 719 14.92 14.75 -43.88
CA GLU A 719 15.66 13.63 -44.47
C GLU A 719 15.19 12.31 -43.83
N ARG A 720 14.66 11.42 -44.68
CA ARG A 720 14.30 10.04 -44.34
C ARG A 720 15.57 9.17 -44.31
N LEU A 721 15.74 8.35 -43.28
CA LEU A 721 16.67 7.22 -43.28
C LEU A 721 15.98 5.91 -42.85
N PRO A 722 16.42 4.74 -43.38
CA PRO A 722 15.60 3.54 -43.51
C PRO A 722 15.70 2.62 -42.30
N ILE A 723 14.57 2.09 -41.82
CA ILE A 723 14.55 1.04 -40.81
C ILE A 723 14.71 -0.31 -41.51
N ARG A 724 15.85 -0.97 -41.31
CA ARG A 724 16.05 -2.39 -41.61
C ARG A 724 15.49 -3.22 -40.45
N VAL A 725 14.55 -4.10 -40.76
CA VAL A 725 14.08 -5.17 -39.87
C VAL A 725 15.14 -6.28 -39.88
N ILE A 726 15.76 -6.55 -38.73
CA ILE A 726 16.56 -7.76 -38.52
C ILE A 726 15.62 -8.81 -37.91
N SER A 727 15.44 -9.91 -38.63
CA SER A 727 14.82 -11.15 -38.16
C SER A 727 15.73 -11.79 -37.11
N THR A 728 15.16 -12.25 -35.99
CA THR A 728 15.89 -13.10 -35.04
C THR A 728 15.02 -14.29 -34.64
N ASP A 729 15.20 -15.37 -35.39
CA ASP A 729 15.09 -16.74 -34.90
C ASP A 729 16.24 -16.99 -33.89
N GLU A 730 16.19 -16.44 -32.68
CA GLU A 730 17.06 -16.87 -31.58
C GLU A 730 16.28 -16.82 -30.26
N ALA A 731 16.16 -17.96 -29.58
CA ALA A 731 15.42 -18.14 -28.35
C ALA A 731 16.00 -17.25 -27.21
N PRO A 732 15.16 -16.65 -26.33
CA PRO A 732 15.65 -15.86 -25.23
C PRO A 732 16.36 -16.77 -24.20
N HIS A 733 17.65 -16.49 -23.96
CA HIS A 733 18.39 -17.01 -22.83
C HIS A 733 17.63 -16.65 -21.53
N ILE A 734 17.13 -17.68 -20.85
CA ILE A 734 16.50 -17.58 -19.53
C ILE A 734 17.53 -16.97 -18.57
N MET A 735 17.27 -15.78 -18.02
CA MET A 735 18.11 -15.23 -16.95
C MET A 735 18.06 -16.21 -15.76
N PRO A 736 19.20 -16.66 -15.22
CA PRO A 736 19.19 -17.54 -14.06
C PRO A 736 18.53 -16.82 -12.88
N VAL A 737 17.52 -17.45 -12.28
CA VAL A 737 16.91 -17.00 -11.04
C VAL A 737 18.02 -16.97 -9.99
N LEU A 738 18.36 -15.78 -9.48
CA LEU A 738 19.35 -15.64 -8.42
C LEU A 738 18.82 -16.41 -7.19
N PRO A 739 19.57 -17.38 -6.64
CA PRO A 739 19.13 -18.16 -5.50
C PRO A 739 19.00 -17.28 -4.25
N SER A 740 18.12 -17.67 -3.32
CA SER A 740 18.09 -17.06 -1.99
C SER A 740 19.43 -17.27 -1.28
N VAL A 741 19.95 -16.22 -0.64
CA VAL A 741 21.23 -16.26 0.08
C VAL A 741 20.98 -16.19 1.59
N ASP A 742 21.78 -16.92 2.37
CA ASP A 742 21.58 -17.07 3.83
C ASP A 742 21.99 -15.83 4.64
N SER A 743 22.68 -14.87 4.03
CA SER A 743 23.04 -13.59 4.65
C SER A 743 23.31 -12.52 3.61
N ALA A 744 23.34 -11.25 4.04
CA ALA A 744 23.74 -10.15 3.17
C ALA A 744 25.18 -10.27 2.63
N LEU A 745 26.06 -11.05 3.28
CA LEU A 745 27.39 -11.38 2.74
C LEU A 745 27.28 -12.28 1.51
N GLY A 746 26.29 -13.18 1.47
CA GLY A 746 26.03 -14.05 0.33
C GLY A 746 25.52 -13.31 -0.90
N ALA A 747 25.07 -12.05 -0.75
CA ALA A 747 24.70 -11.17 -1.86
C ALA A 747 25.90 -10.44 -2.49
N ILE A 748 27.13 -10.64 -1.99
CA ILE A 748 28.33 -10.09 -2.60
C ILE A 748 28.65 -10.92 -3.86
N GLY A 749 28.65 -10.24 -5.01
CA GLY A 749 28.91 -10.85 -6.31
C GLY A 749 27.65 -11.16 -7.12
N SER A 750 27.82 -11.95 -8.20
CA SER A 750 26.74 -12.27 -9.16
C SER A 750 26.03 -11.04 -9.73
N THR A 751 26.74 -9.92 -9.84
CA THR A 751 26.20 -8.66 -10.38
C THR A 751 25.97 -8.80 -11.89
N PRO A 752 25.05 -8.04 -12.51
CA PRO A 752 24.85 -8.09 -13.96
C PRO A 752 25.98 -7.40 -14.73
N CYS A 753 26.19 -7.84 -15.97
CA CYS A 753 27.01 -7.17 -16.97
C CYS A 753 26.09 -6.68 -18.10
N VAL A 754 26.15 -5.40 -18.44
CA VAL A 754 25.24 -4.79 -19.42
C VAL A 754 26.00 -4.27 -20.62
N GLN A 755 25.44 -4.46 -21.82
CA GLN A 755 26.00 -3.85 -23.03
C GLN A 755 25.57 -2.37 -23.09
N LEU A 756 26.54 -1.47 -23.26
CA LEU A 756 26.28 -0.06 -23.52
C LEU A 756 25.90 0.12 -25.00
N THR A 757 24.80 0.81 -25.28
CA THR A 757 24.22 0.87 -26.63
C THR A 757 24.07 2.28 -27.18
N ARG A 758 23.97 3.29 -26.32
CA ARG A 758 23.71 4.68 -26.69
C ARG A 758 24.95 5.55 -26.60
N VAL A 759 25.82 5.32 -25.62
CA VAL A 759 27.08 6.07 -25.51
C VAL A 759 28.16 5.58 -26.48
N VAL A 760 28.00 4.37 -27.02
CA VAL A 760 28.92 3.74 -27.98
C VAL A 760 28.60 4.20 -29.40
N PRO A 761 29.52 4.91 -30.09
CA PRO A 761 29.28 5.36 -31.46
C PRO A 761 29.18 4.18 -32.46
N PRO A 762 28.42 4.34 -33.55
CA PRO A 762 28.39 3.35 -34.64
C PRO A 762 29.79 3.05 -35.20
N GLY A 763 30.04 1.81 -35.59
CA GLY A 763 31.32 1.37 -36.16
C GLY A 763 32.42 1.06 -35.13
N CYS A 764 32.15 1.23 -33.84
CA CYS A 764 33.06 0.83 -32.75
C CYS A 764 32.84 -0.63 -32.32
N ALA A 765 33.79 -1.16 -31.54
CA ALA A 765 33.62 -2.40 -30.80
C ALA A 765 32.42 -2.30 -29.83
N ARG A 766 31.80 -3.43 -29.50
CA ARG A 766 30.77 -3.46 -28.44
C ARG A 766 31.42 -3.24 -27.09
N VAL A 767 30.78 -2.45 -26.22
CA VAL A 767 31.27 -2.17 -24.88
C VAL A 767 30.32 -2.77 -23.85
N PHE A 768 30.85 -3.58 -22.95
CA PHE A 768 30.11 -4.13 -21.80
C PHE A 768 30.61 -3.52 -20.49
N LEU A 769 29.67 -3.23 -19.59
CA LEU A 769 29.91 -2.66 -18.28
C LEU A 769 29.42 -3.61 -17.18
N LYS A 770 30.35 -4.09 -16.34
CA LYS A 770 30.05 -4.90 -15.17
C LYS A 770 29.55 -4.02 -14.02
N LEU A 771 28.29 -4.19 -13.58
CA LEU A 771 27.61 -3.29 -12.64
C LEU A 771 27.87 -3.65 -11.16
N GLU A 772 29.08 -3.36 -10.66
CA GLU A 772 29.45 -3.65 -9.27
C GLU A 772 28.81 -2.70 -8.23
N SER A 773 28.05 -1.70 -8.68
CA SER A 773 27.19 -0.86 -7.84
C SER A 773 26.00 -1.61 -7.22
N LEU A 774 25.75 -2.85 -7.62
CA LEU A 774 24.67 -3.70 -7.09
C LEU A 774 25.12 -4.65 -5.96
N ASN A 775 26.40 -4.60 -5.56
CA ASN A 775 26.83 -5.23 -4.31
C ASN A 775 26.20 -4.52 -3.09
N PRO A 776 26.12 -5.16 -1.90
CA PRO A 776 25.41 -4.63 -0.72
C PRO A 776 25.76 -3.19 -0.29
N THR A 777 27.03 -2.78 -0.35
CA THR A 777 27.43 -1.40 -0.04
C THR A 777 27.45 -0.49 -1.28
N GLY A 778 27.08 -1.03 -2.43
CA GLY A 778 27.08 -0.35 -3.72
C GLY A 778 28.48 -0.17 -4.31
N SER A 779 29.41 -1.12 -4.12
CA SER A 779 30.74 -1.09 -4.73
C SER A 779 31.38 -2.48 -4.86
N TYR A 780 32.26 -2.62 -5.85
CA TYR A 780 33.14 -3.79 -6.03
C TYR A 780 34.03 -4.11 -4.83
N LYS A 781 34.24 -3.14 -3.92
CA LYS A 781 35.09 -3.29 -2.73
C LYS A 781 34.55 -4.31 -1.72
N ASP A 782 33.27 -4.66 -1.78
CA ASP A 782 32.67 -5.69 -0.91
C ASP A 782 33.37 -7.04 -1.09
N ARG A 783 33.74 -7.38 -2.32
CA ARG A 783 34.43 -8.62 -2.66
C ARG A 783 35.79 -8.73 -1.96
N MET A 784 36.58 -7.66 -1.99
CA MET A 784 37.90 -7.70 -1.34
C MET A 784 37.81 -7.66 0.18
N ALA A 785 36.85 -6.92 0.74
CA ALA A 785 36.70 -6.81 2.19
C ALA A 785 36.31 -8.16 2.79
N LEU A 786 35.38 -8.87 2.14
CA LEU A 786 35.01 -10.23 2.54
C LEU A 786 36.22 -11.18 2.45
N SER A 787 36.92 -11.16 1.31
CA SER A 787 38.08 -12.03 1.06
C SER A 787 39.20 -11.84 2.09
N VAL A 788 39.57 -10.59 2.39
CA VAL A 788 40.61 -10.27 3.38
C VAL A 788 40.25 -10.80 4.77
N VAL A 789 38.99 -10.59 5.19
CA VAL A 789 38.53 -11.08 6.50
C VAL A 789 38.52 -12.61 6.54
N GLU A 790 38.04 -13.27 5.50
CA GLU A 790 37.93 -14.75 5.45
C GLU A 790 39.27 -15.47 5.31
N GLU A 791 40.25 -14.89 4.61
CA GLU A 791 41.60 -15.43 4.55
C GLU A 791 42.32 -15.28 5.90
N ALA A 792 42.15 -14.13 6.57
CA ALA A 792 42.68 -13.91 7.91
C ALA A 792 42.04 -14.84 8.96
N GLU A 793 40.73 -15.10 8.85
CA GLU A 793 40.01 -16.13 9.63
C GLU A 793 40.63 -17.51 9.39
N ARG A 794 40.84 -17.90 8.13
CA ARG A 794 41.41 -19.20 7.76
C ARG A 794 42.82 -19.42 8.27
N ARG A 795 43.64 -18.37 8.28
CA ARG A 795 45.01 -18.42 8.85
C ARG A 795 45.05 -18.22 10.36
N ASN A 796 43.88 -18.04 11.00
CA ASN A 796 43.74 -17.78 12.43
C ASN A 796 44.49 -16.50 12.91
N GLU A 797 44.72 -15.57 11.99
CA GLU A 797 45.29 -14.25 12.24
C GLU A 797 44.23 -13.27 12.78
N LEU A 798 42.96 -13.54 12.50
CA LEU A 798 41.80 -12.78 12.97
C LEU A 798 40.85 -13.66 13.80
N ARG A 799 40.73 -13.36 15.10
CA ARG A 799 39.94 -14.11 16.10
C ARG A 799 38.76 -13.27 16.60
N ARG A 800 37.70 -13.91 17.11
CA ARG A 800 36.45 -13.23 17.54
C ARG A 800 36.73 -12.00 18.41
N ARG A 801 36.02 -10.90 18.12
CA ARG A 801 36.12 -9.60 18.82
C ARG A 801 37.43 -8.83 18.63
N MET A 802 38.35 -9.32 17.81
CA MET A 802 39.48 -8.51 17.34
C MET A 802 38.99 -7.31 16.52
N THR A 803 39.86 -6.31 16.41
CA THR A 803 39.60 -5.07 15.69
C THR A 803 40.33 -5.08 14.35
N VAL A 804 39.58 -5.00 13.26
CA VAL A 804 40.15 -4.79 11.93
C VAL A 804 40.48 -3.31 11.77
N VAL A 805 41.69 -3.01 11.29
CA VAL A 805 42.20 -1.65 11.05
C VAL A 805 42.50 -1.48 9.57
N GLU A 806 42.03 -0.39 8.98
CA GLU A 806 42.27 -0.07 7.56
C GLU A 806 42.46 1.45 7.37
N ALA A 807 43.30 1.83 6.40
CA ALA A 807 43.51 3.21 5.99
C ALA A 807 42.76 3.51 4.69
N THR A 808 41.63 4.22 4.77
CA THR A 808 40.79 4.53 3.61
C THR A 808 39.79 5.65 3.88
N GLY A 809 39.42 6.40 2.83
CA GLY A 809 38.20 7.21 2.82
C GLY A 809 37.29 6.94 1.61
N GLY A 810 37.50 5.81 0.94
CA GLY A 810 36.69 5.35 -0.18
C GLY A 810 35.71 4.24 0.20
N SER A 811 35.06 3.66 -0.81
CA SER A 811 34.16 2.51 -0.69
C SER A 811 34.75 1.33 0.10
N THR A 812 36.08 1.18 0.12
CA THR A 812 36.77 0.14 0.93
C THR A 812 36.40 0.22 2.42
N GLY A 813 36.26 1.41 2.99
CA GLY A 813 35.91 1.55 4.41
C GLY A 813 34.48 1.15 4.69
N SER A 814 33.54 1.52 3.81
CA SER A 814 32.15 1.10 3.90
C SER A 814 32.02 -0.42 3.79
N SER A 815 32.78 -1.05 2.89
CA SER A 815 32.84 -2.50 2.72
C SER A 815 33.38 -3.23 3.95
N PHE A 816 34.50 -2.77 4.54
CA PHE A 816 35.01 -3.38 5.77
C PHE A 816 34.08 -3.16 6.97
N ALA A 817 33.47 -1.98 7.10
CA ALA A 817 32.50 -1.72 8.17
C ALA A 817 31.30 -2.69 8.07
N PHE A 818 30.75 -2.87 6.87
CA PHE A 818 29.68 -3.83 6.58
C PHE A 818 30.07 -5.28 6.90
N VAL A 819 31.23 -5.74 6.39
CA VAL A 819 31.69 -7.13 6.61
C VAL A 819 31.99 -7.39 8.09
N CYS A 820 32.66 -6.45 8.77
CA CYS A 820 32.99 -6.57 10.19
C CYS A 820 31.72 -6.59 11.05
N ALA A 821 30.72 -5.76 10.73
CA ALA A 821 29.44 -5.74 11.44
C ALA A 821 28.73 -7.10 11.37
N LEU A 822 28.72 -7.74 10.20
CA LEU A 822 28.06 -9.03 10.02
C LEU A 822 28.85 -10.22 10.58
N LYS A 823 30.19 -10.18 10.52
CA LYS A 823 31.04 -11.24 11.09
C LYS A 823 31.36 -11.03 12.58
N GLY A 824 30.97 -9.91 13.17
CA GLY A 824 31.11 -9.63 14.61
C GLY A 824 32.52 -9.17 15.02
N TYR A 825 33.21 -8.45 14.15
CA TYR A 825 34.50 -7.79 14.42
C TYR A 825 34.30 -6.31 14.70
N ASN A 826 35.18 -5.74 15.54
CA ASN A 826 35.26 -4.28 15.64
C ASN A 826 35.97 -3.75 14.40
N PHE A 827 35.60 -2.57 13.92
CA PHE A 827 36.27 -1.93 12.80
C PHE A 827 36.73 -0.53 13.16
N ARG A 828 38.02 -0.26 12.98
CA ARG A 828 38.63 1.06 13.16
C ARG A 828 39.24 1.53 11.85
N VAL A 829 38.69 2.59 11.30
CA VAL A 829 39.14 3.14 10.01
C VAL A 829 39.91 4.42 10.24
N VAL A 830 41.12 4.47 9.68
CA VAL A 830 41.86 5.71 9.54
C VAL A 830 41.42 6.35 8.24
N SER A 831 40.83 7.54 8.32
CA SER A 831 40.29 8.30 7.19
C SER A 831 40.77 9.75 7.22
N SER A 832 40.27 10.59 6.32
CA SER A 832 40.56 12.02 6.28
C SER A 832 39.29 12.80 5.94
N ASP A 833 39.29 14.09 6.30
CA ASP A 833 38.26 15.05 5.90
C ASP A 833 38.32 15.45 4.41
N ALA A 834 39.35 15.01 3.68
CA ALA A 834 39.45 15.12 2.22
C ALA A 834 38.49 14.20 1.44
N PHE A 835 37.83 13.24 2.09
CA PHE A 835 36.92 12.29 1.45
C PHE A 835 35.44 12.65 1.66
N ALA A 836 34.55 12.14 0.79
CA ALA A 836 33.12 12.45 0.88
C ALA A 836 32.52 12.02 2.23
N VAL A 837 31.77 12.94 2.85
CA VAL A 837 31.22 12.80 4.21
C VAL A 837 30.22 11.63 4.29
N GLU A 838 29.50 11.36 3.20
CA GLU A 838 28.53 10.28 3.09
C GLU A 838 29.17 8.92 3.31
N LYS A 839 30.42 8.73 2.89
CA LYS A 839 31.15 7.49 3.10
C LYS A 839 31.59 7.35 4.55
N LEU A 840 32.02 8.43 5.20
CA LEU A 840 32.32 8.45 6.64
C LEU A 840 31.07 8.15 7.48
N ASN A 841 29.93 8.72 7.09
CA ASN A 841 28.63 8.45 7.71
C ASN A 841 28.19 6.99 7.49
N THR A 842 28.43 6.45 6.29
CA THR A 842 28.13 5.05 6.00
C THR A 842 28.97 4.11 6.88
N MET A 843 30.27 4.39 7.03
CA MET A 843 31.16 3.62 7.90
C MET A 843 30.68 3.64 9.37
N THR A 844 30.37 4.81 9.91
CA THR A 844 29.90 4.95 11.30
C THR A 844 28.53 4.32 11.53
N THR A 845 27.64 4.36 10.53
CA THR A 845 26.33 3.70 10.59
C THR A 845 26.47 2.17 10.72
N PHE A 846 27.47 1.57 10.08
CA PHE A 846 27.82 0.16 10.26
C PHE A 846 28.62 -0.11 11.56
N GLY A 847 28.83 0.89 12.41
CA GLY A 847 29.52 0.74 13.70
C GLY A 847 31.04 0.95 13.65
N ALA A 848 31.60 1.49 12.56
CA ALA A 848 33.02 1.79 12.47
C ALA A 848 33.44 2.95 13.39
N GLN A 849 34.62 2.83 13.99
CA GLN A 849 35.29 3.92 14.71
C GLN A 849 36.20 4.69 13.75
N LEU A 850 35.95 6.00 13.57
CA LEU A 850 36.75 6.86 12.70
C LEU A 850 37.97 7.45 13.44
N ASP A 851 39.14 7.37 12.82
CA ASP A 851 40.37 8.11 13.20
C ASP A 851 40.69 9.06 12.02
N ILE A 852 40.37 10.35 12.17
CA ILE A 852 40.48 11.34 11.08
C ILE A 852 41.86 12.00 11.08
N VAL A 853 42.58 11.87 9.98
CA VAL A 853 43.80 12.62 9.66
C VAL A 853 43.41 13.90 8.92
N PRO A 854 43.63 15.09 9.50
CA PRO A 854 43.21 16.35 8.88
C PRO A 854 44.07 16.72 7.67
N ASP A 855 43.45 17.24 6.61
CA ASP A 855 44.12 17.87 5.47
C ASP A 855 43.68 19.35 5.35
N ALA A 856 44.63 20.25 5.06
CA ALA A 856 44.38 21.70 5.07
C ALA A 856 43.57 22.21 3.86
N ASN A 857 43.51 21.44 2.76
CA ASN A 857 42.94 21.88 1.49
C ASN A 857 41.81 20.98 0.96
N GLY A 858 41.52 19.85 1.61
CA GLY A 858 40.41 18.95 1.24
C GLY A 858 40.67 18.13 -0.03
N ASN A 859 41.92 18.05 -0.49
CA ASN A 859 42.34 17.30 -1.68
C ASN A 859 43.06 16.00 -1.31
N ILE A 860 43.02 15.01 -2.23
CA ILE A 860 43.85 13.81 -2.10
C ILE A 860 45.28 14.15 -2.55
N THR A 861 46.18 14.36 -1.59
CA THR A 861 47.59 14.66 -1.85
C THR A 861 48.45 13.38 -1.90
N PRO A 862 49.61 13.38 -2.59
CA PRO A 862 50.49 12.22 -2.64
C PRO A 862 50.98 11.73 -1.26
N GLN A 863 50.96 12.59 -0.24
CA GLN A 863 51.39 12.28 1.13
C GLN A 863 50.25 11.81 2.04
N LEU A 864 48.98 12.07 1.69
CA LEU A 864 47.82 11.75 2.52
C LEU A 864 47.65 10.24 2.73
N ILE A 865 47.66 9.46 1.64
CA ILE A 865 47.49 8.00 1.71
C ILE A 865 48.65 7.34 2.48
N PRO A 866 49.94 7.67 2.23
CA PRO A 866 51.04 7.21 3.08
C PRO A 866 50.87 7.55 4.57
N ALA A 867 50.44 8.78 4.91
CA ALA A 867 50.24 9.20 6.29
C ALA A 867 49.12 8.41 6.99
N MET A 868 47.99 8.18 6.30
CA MET A 868 46.89 7.36 6.81
C MET A 868 47.31 5.90 7.02
N ARG A 869 48.10 5.33 6.10
CA ARG A 869 48.63 3.97 6.23
C ARG A 869 49.58 3.84 7.42
N GLU A 870 50.48 4.79 7.61
CA GLU A 870 51.38 4.81 8.76
C GLU A 870 50.61 4.93 10.08
N ARG A 871 49.56 5.76 10.12
CA ARG A 871 48.67 5.87 11.29
C ARG A 871 47.90 4.57 11.56
N ALA A 872 47.36 3.91 10.53
CA ALA A 872 46.68 2.62 10.68
C ALA A 872 47.64 1.54 11.17
N ARG A 873 48.86 1.52 10.63
CA ARG A 873 49.94 0.65 11.07
C ARG A 873 50.27 0.89 12.55
N GLN A 874 50.43 2.13 12.99
CA GLN A 874 50.66 2.46 14.40
C GLN A 874 49.53 1.97 15.32
N ILE A 875 48.26 2.13 14.91
CA ILE A 875 47.11 1.60 15.66
C ILE A 875 47.18 0.08 15.77
N SER A 876 47.54 -0.61 14.68
CA SER A 876 47.66 -2.07 14.68
C SER A 876 48.72 -2.61 15.64
N PHE A 877 49.73 -1.81 15.99
CA PHE A 877 50.76 -2.16 16.98
C PHE A 877 50.36 -1.83 18.44
N GLN A 878 49.18 -1.26 18.69
CA GLN A 878 48.74 -0.91 20.05
C GLN A 878 48.35 -2.12 20.91
N GLY A 879 48.16 -3.30 20.31
CA GLY A 879 47.86 -4.53 21.04
C GLY A 879 47.74 -5.75 20.13
N SER A 880 47.73 -6.94 20.71
CA SER A 880 47.61 -8.21 19.98
C SER A 880 46.20 -8.49 19.41
N ASP A 881 45.23 -7.63 19.69
CA ASP A 881 43.83 -7.78 19.29
C ASP A 881 43.48 -6.97 18.02
N TYR A 882 44.48 -6.46 17.32
CA TYR A 882 44.30 -5.71 16.08
C TYR A 882 44.79 -6.50 14.87
N TYR A 883 44.06 -6.40 13.76
CA TYR A 883 44.44 -6.95 12.46
C TYR A 883 44.49 -5.82 11.44
N TYR A 884 45.65 -5.58 10.84
CA TYR A 884 45.81 -4.55 9.81
C TYR A 884 45.51 -5.14 8.43
N ALA A 885 44.43 -4.68 7.80
CA ALA A 885 43.94 -5.25 6.54
C ALA A 885 44.79 -4.87 5.31
N ASP A 886 45.44 -3.70 5.33
CA ASP A 886 46.34 -3.13 4.30
C ASP A 886 45.93 -3.42 2.85
N GLN A 887 44.82 -2.84 2.38
CA GLN A 887 44.26 -3.09 1.04
C GLN A 887 45.24 -2.96 -0.15
N PHE A 888 46.38 -2.28 0.05
CA PHE A 888 47.36 -1.99 -0.99
C PHE A 888 48.44 -3.07 -1.14
N SER A 889 48.76 -3.80 -0.07
CA SER A 889 49.84 -4.81 -0.09
C SER A 889 49.35 -6.20 0.29
N ASN A 890 48.14 -6.33 0.84
CA ASN A 890 47.60 -7.61 1.25
C ASN A 890 47.19 -8.46 0.02
N PRO A 891 47.82 -9.62 -0.23
CA PRO A 891 47.46 -10.48 -1.36
C PRO A 891 46.05 -11.08 -1.25
N ASP A 892 45.43 -11.08 -0.07
CA ASP A 892 44.08 -11.60 0.17
C ASP A 892 42.98 -10.77 -0.49
N VAL A 893 43.31 -9.63 -1.08
CA VAL A 893 42.35 -8.89 -1.92
C VAL A 893 42.10 -9.61 -3.25
N LEU A 894 43.05 -10.44 -3.73
CA LEU A 894 43.00 -11.05 -5.06
C LEU A 894 41.93 -12.16 -5.18
N PRO A 895 41.75 -13.08 -4.21
CA PRO A 895 40.70 -14.11 -4.31
C PRO A 895 39.29 -13.50 -4.43
N GLY A 896 39.01 -12.41 -3.72
CA GLY A 896 37.74 -11.68 -3.82
C GLY A 896 37.42 -11.25 -5.25
N TYR A 897 38.40 -10.72 -5.99
CA TYR A 897 38.19 -10.27 -7.38
C TYR A 897 38.29 -11.38 -8.43
N ALA A 898 38.79 -12.58 -8.10
CA ALA A 898 38.82 -13.71 -9.03
C ALA A 898 37.40 -14.12 -9.48
N THR A 899 36.41 -13.97 -8.60
CA THR A 899 34.99 -14.20 -8.94
C THR A 899 34.49 -13.22 -10.00
N LEU A 900 34.88 -11.95 -9.92
CA LEU A 900 34.48 -10.91 -10.88
C LEU A 900 34.99 -11.25 -12.29
N GLY A 901 36.24 -11.68 -12.43
CA GLY A 901 36.81 -12.11 -13.71
C GLY A 901 36.05 -13.30 -14.33
N ARG A 902 35.67 -14.30 -13.52
CA ARG A 902 34.86 -15.45 -13.97
C ARG A 902 33.47 -15.03 -14.40
N GLU A 903 32.79 -14.20 -13.62
CA GLU A 903 31.46 -13.70 -13.97
C GLU A 903 31.49 -12.93 -15.30
N VAL A 904 32.54 -12.13 -15.55
CA VAL A 904 32.73 -11.46 -16.85
C VAL A 904 32.87 -12.46 -18.00
N LEU A 905 33.60 -13.56 -17.81
CA LEU A 905 33.75 -14.62 -18.81
C LEU A 905 32.46 -15.39 -19.09
N GLU A 906 31.58 -15.50 -18.11
CA GLU A 906 30.30 -16.21 -18.19
C GLU A 906 29.19 -15.34 -18.79
N GLN A 907 29.19 -14.04 -18.48
CA GLN A 907 28.10 -13.12 -18.82
C GLN A 907 28.30 -12.42 -20.18
N VAL A 908 29.53 -12.34 -20.68
CA VAL A 908 29.81 -11.75 -22.00
C VAL A 908 29.81 -12.88 -23.04
N PRO A 909 28.86 -12.87 -24.00
CA PRO A 909 28.59 -14.03 -24.86
C PRO A 909 29.72 -14.33 -25.86
N ASP A 910 30.54 -13.33 -26.19
CA ASP A 910 31.58 -13.42 -27.21
C ASP A 910 32.99 -13.27 -26.63
N ARG A 911 33.99 -13.49 -27.49
CA ARG A 911 35.39 -13.19 -27.15
C ARG A 911 35.53 -11.73 -26.70
N ILE A 912 36.25 -11.54 -25.60
CA ILE A 912 36.70 -10.22 -25.13
C ILE A 912 38.06 -9.93 -25.78
N ASP A 913 38.11 -8.87 -26.60
CA ASP A 913 39.33 -8.45 -27.29
C ASP A 913 40.12 -7.43 -26.45
N ALA A 914 39.42 -6.62 -25.64
CA ALA A 914 40.07 -5.69 -24.72
C ALA A 914 39.34 -5.53 -23.38
N PHE A 915 40.13 -5.22 -22.35
CA PHE A 915 39.66 -4.85 -21.03
C PHE A 915 40.37 -3.58 -20.54
N CYS A 916 39.65 -2.71 -19.85
CA CYS A 916 40.27 -1.57 -19.19
C CYS A 916 39.69 -1.31 -17.80
N GLY A 917 40.52 -0.79 -16.91
CA GLY A 917 40.10 -0.46 -15.56
C GLY A 917 41.09 0.46 -14.83
N ALA A 918 40.55 1.39 -14.06
CA ALA A 918 41.31 2.34 -13.29
C ALA A 918 41.99 1.72 -12.07
N ILE A 919 43.21 2.20 -11.79
CA ILE A 919 44.09 1.65 -10.77
C ILE A 919 43.93 2.43 -9.46
N GLY A 920 43.29 1.76 -8.49
CA GLY A 920 43.42 2.06 -7.07
C GLY A 920 44.52 1.20 -6.45
N GLY A 921 44.14 0.16 -5.70
CA GLY A 921 45.09 -0.85 -5.18
C GLY A 921 45.48 -1.95 -6.18
N ALA A 922 45.23 -1.77 -7.48
CA ALA A 922 45.47 -2.72 -8.58
C ALA A 922 44.74 -4.10 -8.54
N GLY A 923 44.32 -4.61 -7.38
CA GLY A 923 43.79 -5.97 -7.23
C GLY A 923 42.66 -6.36 -8.21
N MET A 924 41.65 -5.51 -8.40
CA MET A 924 40.55 -5.80 -9.33
C MET A 924 41.04 -5.95 -10.78
N VAL A 925 41.81 -4.97 -11.26
CA VAL A 925 42.28 -4.94 -12.65
C VAL A 925 43.21 -6.12 -12.93
N MET A 926 44.10 -6.44 -11.98
CA MET A 926 45.03 -7.56 -12.10
C MET A 926 44.34 -8.93 -12.12
N CYS A 927 43.34 -9.14 -11.26
CA CYS A 927 42.58 -10.39 -11.24
C CYS A 927 41.76 -10.59 -12.52
N VAL A 928 41.04 -9.55 -12.97
CA VAL A 928 40.28 -9.64 -14.21
C VAL A 928 41.22 -9.83 -15.40
N ALA A 929 42.29 -9.04 -15.49
CA ALA A 929 43.27 -9.15 -16.56
C ALA A 929 43.91 -10.55 -16.63
N ARG A 930 44.29 -11.11 -15.49
CA ARG A 930 44.81 -12.48 -15.40
C ARG A 930 43.78 -13.49 -15.92
N THR A 931 42.54 -13.45 -15.42
CA THR A 931 41.48 -14.37 -15.85
C THR A 931 41.19 -14.25 -17.35
N LEU A 932 41.20 -13.04 -17.90
CA LEU A 932 40.99 -12.81 -19.33
C LEU A 932 42.18 -13.28 -20.17
N LYS A 933 43.43 -13.00 -19.76
CA LYS A 933 44.65 -13.42 -20.49
C LYS A 933 44.88 -14.94 -20.39
N GLU A 934 44.48 -15.59 -19.30
CA GLU A 934 44.50 -17.06 -19.19
C GLU A 934 43.57 -17.73 -20.22
N LYS A 935 42.39 -17.15 -20.48
CA LYS A 935 41.46 -17.65 -21.52
C LYS A 935 41.85 -17.18 -22.92
N TRP A 936 42.27 -15.93 -23.05
CA TRP A 936 42.59 -15.25 -24.29
C TRP A 936 43.90 -14.47 -24.15
N PRO A 937 45.06 -15.10 -24.43
CA PRO A 937 46.37 -14.46 -24.27
C PRO A 937 46.53 -13.16 -25.08
N ALA A 938 45.79 -13.04 -26.18
CA ALA A 938 45.76 -11.85 -27.05
C ALA A 938 44.72 -10.79 -26.62
N CYS A 939 44.11 -10.92 -25.43
CA CYS A 939 43.26 -9.86 -24.88
C CYS A 939 44.14 -8.68 -24.48
N HIS A 940 43.84 -7.50 -25.03
CA HIS A 940 44.52 -6.25 -24.73
C HIS A 940 44.00 -5.67 -23.41
N VAL A 941 44.90 -5.27 -22.51
CA VAL A 941 44.55 -4.79 -21.18
C VAL A 941 45.16 -3.42 -20.96
N ALA A 942 44.30 -2.42 -20.76
CA ALA A 942 44.71 -1.05 -20.43
C ALA A 942 44.43 -0.72 -18.96
N VAL A 943 45.46 -0.29 -18.24
CA VAL A 943 45.32 0.23 -16.88
C VAL A 943 45.13 1.75 -16.92
N LEU A 944 44.22 2.28 -16.10
CA LEU A 944 43.86 3.70 -16.18
C LEU A 944 44.29 4.47 -14.92
N GLU A 945 44.68 5.72 -15.11
CA GLU A 945 44.99 6.67 -14.05
C GLU A 945 44.44 8.07 -14.36
N PRO A 946 44.25 8.94 -13.34
CA PRO A 946 43.88 10.33 -13.55
C PRO A 946 45.01 11.10 -14.27
N ALA A 947 44.66 11.94 -15.25
CA ALA A 947 45.64 12.73 -15.99
C ALA A 947 46.42 13.75 -15.13
N SER A 948 45.80 14.23 -14.04
CA SER A 948 46.45 15.11 -13.05
C SER A 948 47.40 14.38 -12.10
N ALA A 949 47.34 13.04 -12.02
CA ALA A 949 48.22 12.20 -11.20
C ALA A 949 48.82 11.01 -11.99
N PRO A 950 49.64 11.27 -13.03
CA PRO A 950 50.06 10.28 -14.01
C PRO A 950 51.29 9.45 -13.56
N ALA A 951 51.14 8.70 -12.46
CA ALA A 951 52.25 7.96 -11.85
C ALA A 951 52.79 6.82 -12.73
N LEU A 952 51.95 6.19 -13.55
CA LEU A 952 52.32 5.08 -14.45
C LEU A 952 52.77 5.57 -15.83
N THR A 953 52.10 6.58 -16.38
CA THR A 953 52.39 7.09 -17.73
C THR A 953 53.52 8.11 -17.77
N LYS A 954 53.68 8.93 -16.72
CA LYS A 954 54.70 10.01 -16.66
C LYS A 954 55.65 9.92 -15.45
N GLY A 955 55.41 9.02 -14.50
CA GLY A 955 56.35 8.73 -13.41
C GLY A 955 56.33 9.70 -12.23
N TYR A 956 55.30 10.55 -12.12
CA TYR A 956 55.12 11.44 -10.96
C TYR A 956 53.66 11.42 -10.47
N GLY A 957 53.46 11.55 -9.16
CA GLY A 957 52.13 11.73 -8.56
C GLY A 957 51.66 13.17 -8.61
N GLY A 958 50.37 13.40 -8.43
CA GLY A 958 49.76 14.73 -8.40
C GLY A 958 48.47 14.76 -7.58
N GLU A 959 47.91 15.95 -7.38
CA GLU A 959 46.64 16.14 -6.67
C GLU A 959 45.47 15.92 -7.62
N HIS A 960 44.48 15.14 -7.19
CA HIS A 960 43.27 14.86 -7.95
C HIS A 960 42.06 14.67 -7.04
N SER A 961 40.86 14.72 -7.63
CA SER A 961 39.57 14.60 -6.91
C SER A 961 38.78 13.33 -7.26
N VAL A 962 39.41 12.38 -7.96
CA VAL A 962 38.77 11.10 -8.29
C VAL A 962 39.03 10.07 -7.20
N GLU A 963 38.01 9.76 -6.41
CA GLU A 963 38.14 8.86 -5.29
C GLU A 963 38.29 7.39 -5.74
N GLY A 964 39.12 6.63 -5.03
CA GLY A 964 39.31 5.19 -5.23
C GLY A 964 40.34 4.79 -6.30
N ILE A 965 40.99 5.75 -6.96
CA ILE A 965 42.04 5.53 -7.99
C ILE A 965 43.21 6.50 -7.76
N GLY A 966 44.33 6.30 -8.47
CA GLY A 966 45.37 7.34 -8.58
C GLY A 966 46.14 7.63 -7.30
N ILE A 967 46.59 6.62 -6.55
CA ILE A 967 47.21 6.79 -5.22
C ILE A 967 48.59 7.48 -5.18
N GLY A 968 49.00 8.16 -6.25
CA GLY A 968 50.25 8.92 -6.35
C GLY A 968 51.52 8.10 -6.58
N PHE A 969 51.44 6.77 -6.55
CA PHE A 969 52.54 5.85 -6.83
C PHE A 969 52.02 4.52 -7.41
N PRO A 970 52.86 3.73 -8.12
CA PRO A 970 52.49 2.40 -8.60
C PRO A 970 52.16 1.45 -7.43
N PRO A 971 50.94 0.87 -7.33
CA PRO A 971 50.58 0.01 -6.21
C PRO A 971 51.42 -1.28 -6.17
N PRO A 972 51.74 -1.83 -4.98
CA PRO A 972 52.53 -3.06 -4.85
C PRO A 972 51.94 -4.28 -5.58
N LEU A 973 50.61 -4.36 -5.68
CA LEU A 973 49.92 -5.46 -6.35
C LEU A 973 49.86 -5.31 -7.88
N LEU A 974 50.37 -4.22 -8.45
CA LEU A 974 50.40 -4.02 -9.89
C LEU A 974 51.46 -4.93 -10.52
N ASN A 975 51.06 -5.76 -11.49
CA ASN A 975 51.95 -6.64 -12.23
C ASN A 975 52.04 -6.20 -13.70
N LYS A 976 53.24 -5.86 -14.16
CA LYS A 976 53.51 -5.45 -15.55
C LYS A 976 53.24 -6.54 -16.59
N ASP A 977 53.27 -7.81 -16.20
CA ASP A 977 53.04 -8.93 -17.13
C ASP A 977 51.56 -9.07 -17.52
N TRP A 978 50.64 -8.42 -16.80
CA TRP A 978 49.20 -8.60 -16.98
C TRP A 978 48.50 -7.43 -17.63
N TYR A 979 49.21 -6.35 -17.98
CA TYR A 979 48.66 -5.26 -18.76
C TYR A 979 49.58 -4.85 -19.90
N ASP A 980 49.00 -4.34 -20.98
CA ASP A 980 49.71 -4.02 -22.21
C ASP A 980 50.01 -2.51 -22.32
N GLU A 981 49.18 -1.67 -21.70
CA GLU A 981 49.40 -0.22 -21.67
C GLU A 981 48.81 0.46 -20.43
N ALA A 982 49.30 1.67 -20.14
CA ALA A 982 48.69 2.58 -19.18
C ALA A 982 48.13 3.81 -19.90
N ARG A 983 46.93 4.26 -19.54
CA ARG A 983 46.30 5.48 -20.08
C ARG A 983 45.94 6.46 -18.97
N ALA A 984 46.39 7.70 -19.15
CA ALA A 984 45.96 8.84 -18.36
C ALA A 984 44.64 9.38 -18.95
N ILE A 985 43.58 9.39 -18.14
CA ILE A 985 42.26 9.88 -18.56
C ILE A 985 41.96 11.19 -17.85
N GLU A 986 41.56 12.20 -18.63
CA GLU A 986 41.16 13.50 -18.11
C GLU A 986 39.92 13.34 -17.21
N GLU A 987 40.04 13.82 -15.97
CA GLU A 987 39.00 13.66 -14.96
C GLU A 987 37.73 14.38 -15.38
N GLY A 988 37.85 15.50 -16.11
CA GLY A 988 36.73 16.22 -16.70
C GLY A 988 35.93 15.36 -17.69
N GLU A 989 36.60 14.58 -18.53
CA GLU A 989 35.95 13.65 -19.47
C GLU A 989 35.24 12.51 -18.73
N GLY A 990 35.89 11.95 -17.72
CA GLY A 990 35.28 10.92 -16.88
C GLY A 990 34.02 11.42 -16.16
N ARG A 991 34.07 12.64 -15.61
CA ARG A 991 32.92 13.30 -14.99
C ARG A 991 31.79 13.57 -15.99
N ALA A 992 32.12 14.02 -17.20
CA ALA A 992 31.14 14.18 -18.27
C ALA A 992 30.53 12.84 -18.68
N MET A 993 31.32 11.77 -18.71
CA MET A 993 30.83 10.43 -19.01
C MET A 993 29.86 9.90 -17.95
N CYS A 994 30.06 10.16 -16.67
CA CYS A 994 29.07 9.82 -15.63
C CYS A 994 27.70 10.45 -15.92
N ARG A 995 27.67 11.73 -16.33
CA ARG A 995 26.43 12.43 -16.72
C ARG A 995 25.78 11.77 -17.94
N ARG A 996 26.59 11.42 -18.94
CA ARG A 996 26.13 10.74 -20.16
C ARG A 996 25.58 9.35 -19.86
N LEU A 997 26.26 8.55 -19.04
CA LEU A 997 25.78 7.23 -18.61
C LEU A 997 24.44 7.33 -17.88
N ALA A 998 24.27 8.31 -17.00
CA ALA A 998 22.98 8.53 -16.32
C ALA A 998 21.87 8.94 -17.29
N LYS A 999 22.15 9.86 -18.22
CA LYS A 999 21.15 10.43 -19.15
C LYS A 999 20.82 9.52 -20.33
N GLU A 1000 21.83 8.89 -20.92
CA GLU A 1000 21.72 8.09 -22.13
C GLU A 1000 21.42 6.63 -21.76
N GLU A 1001 22.19 6.03 -20.85
CA GLU A 1001 22.10 4.60 -20.51
C GLU A 1001 21.26 4.29 -19.25
N GLY A 1002 20.85 5.31 -18.48
CA GLY A 1002 20.13 5.11 -17.21
C GLY A 1002 21.01 4.58 -16.07
N LEU A 1003 22.33 4.72 -16.17
CA LEU A 1003 23.31 4.16 -15.23
C LEU A 1003 23.93 5.27 -14.38
N LEU A 1004 23.56 5.32 -13.09
CA LEU A 1004 24.10 6.29 -12.13
C LEU A 1004 25.37 5.75 -11.47
N VAL A 1005 26.55 6.24 -11.92
CA VAL A 1005 27.86 5.70 -11.52
C VAL A 1005 28.83 6.78 -11.01
N GLY A 1006 29.81 6.39 -10.18
CA GLY A 1006 30.87 7.29 -9.70
C GLY A 1006 31.93 7.64 -10.75
N THR A 1007 32.72 8.69 -10.48
CA THR A 1007 33.70 9.26 -11.43
C THR A 1007 34.72 8.24 -11.96
N SER A 1008 35.20 7.31 -11.13
CA SER A 1008 36.11 6.24 -11.55
C SER A 1008 35.49 5.32 -12.62
N SER A 1009 34.18 5.07 -12.54
CA SER A 1009 33.42 4.35 -13.56
C SER A 1009 33.29 5.16 -14.85
N GLY A 1010 33.18 6.48 -14.74
CA GLY A 1010 33.23 7.38 -15.89
C GLY A 1010 34.55 7.32 -16.65
N LEU A 1011 35.68 7.34 -15.95
CA LEU A 1011 37.02 7.19 -16.56
C LEU A 1011 37.15 5.82 -17.26
N ASN A 1012 36.69 4.76 -16.61
CA ASN A 1012 36.63 3.42 -17.17
C ASN A 1012 35.88 3.37 -18.50
N VAL A 1013 34.70 3.99 -18.58
CA VAL A 1013 33.90 4.01 -19.81
C VAL A 1013 34.53 4.90 -20.88
N VAL A 1014 35.15 6.04 -20.53
CA VAL A 1014 35.88 6.87 -21.50
C VAL A 1014 36.98 6.06 -22.19
N ALA A 1015 37.81 5.37 -21.41
CA ALA A 1015 38.86 4.53 -21.97
C ALA A 1015 38.30 3.34 -22.77
N ALA A 1016 37.20 2.73 -22.32
CA ALA A 1016 36.54 1.65 -23.04
C ALA A 1016 36.03 2.10 -24.41
N LEU A 1017 35.50 3.33 -24.51
CA LEU A 1017 35.06 3.92 -25.78
C LEU A 1017 36.23 4.26 -26.70
N GLN A 1018 37.37 4.72 -26.16
CA GLN A 1018 38.60 4.95 -26.93
C GLN A 1018 39.11 3.63 -27.53
N LEU A 1019 39.24 2.59 -26.71
CA LEU A 1019 39.62 1.24 -27.15
C LEU A 1019 38.62 0.68 -28.16
N ALA A 1020 37.32 0.89 -27.93
CA ALA A 1020 36.30 0.40 -28.85
C ALA A 1020 36.39 1.06 -30.22
N LYS A 1021 36.74 2.34 -30.26
CA LYS A 1021 36.98 3.08 -31.50
C LYS A 1021 38.23 2.60 -32.23
N GLU A 1022 39.31 2.33 -31.49
CA GLU A 1022 40.57 1.82 -32.04
C GLU A 1022 40.44 0.41 -32.62
N LEU A 1023 39.67 -0.47 -31.95
CA LEU A 1023 39.47 -1.86 -32.35
C LEU A 1023 38.45 -2.02 -33.49
N GLY A 1024 37.47 -1.12 -33.59
CA GLY A 1024 36.43 -1.14 -34.61
C GLY A 1024 35.37 -2.24 -34.44
N SER A 1025 34.40 -2.26 -35.34
CA SER A 1025 33.24 -3.16 -35.31
C SER A 1025 33.62 -4.65 -35.32
N GLY A 1026 32.85 -5.48 -34.61
CA GLY A 1026 33.08 -6.94 -34.51
C GLY A 1026 34.04 -7.34 -33.40
N LYS A 1027 34.56 -6.36 -32.64
CA LYS A 1027 35.37 -6.55 -31.44
C LYS A 1027 34.54 -6.31 -30.17
N THR A 1028 35.05 -6.77 -29.04
CA THR A 1028 34.39 -6.59 -27.73
C THR A 1028 35.34 -6.02 -26.70
N VAL A 1029 34.91 -4.94 -26.04
CA VAL A 1029 35.60 -4.29 -24.92
C VAL A 1029 34.77 -4.46 -23.65
N VAL A 1030 35.43 -4.77 -22.53
CA VAL A 1030 34.77 -4.86 -21.22
C VAL A 1030 35.40 -3.87 -20.24
N THR A 1031 34.59 -3.26 -19.40
CA THR A 1031 35.05 -2.48 -18.25
C THR A 1031 34.10 -2.63 -17.05
N VAL A 1032 34.45 -2.01 -15.92
CA VAL A 1032 33.74 -2.17 -14.64
C VAL A 1032 33.13 -0.85 -14.17
N GLY A 1033 31.85 -0.87 -13.82
CA GLY A 1033 31.18 0.18 -13.07
C GLY A 1033 31.44 -0.02 -11.58
N CYS A 1034 32.41 0.71 -11.03
CA CYS A 1034 33.00 0.45 -9.72
C CYS A 1034 32.04 0.70 -8.54
N ASP A 1035 31.17 1.71 -8.65
CA ASP A 1035 30.25 2.10 -7.59
C ASP A 1035 29.09 2.97 -8.08
N THR A 1036 28.10 3.15 -7.22
CA THR A 1036 26.93 4.01 -7.48
C THR A 1036 27.28 5.49 -7.38
N GLY A 1037 26.72 6.28 -8.29
CA GLY A 1037 26.81 7.75 -8.26
C GLY A 1037 26.16 8.38 -7.03
N LEU A 1038 25.27 7.66 -6.33
CA LEU A 1038 24.61 8.12 -5.10
C LEU A 1038 25.61 8.50 -3.98
N LYS A 1039 26.80 7.90 -3.98
CA LYS A 1039 27.85 8.17 -2.99
C LYS A 1039 28.54 9.54 -3.15
N TYR A 1040 28.20 10.26 -4.22
CA TYR A 1040 28.83 11.51 -4.62
C TYR A 1040 27.78 12.64 -4.76
N CYS A 1041 26.56 12.42 -4.25
CA CYS A 1041 25.44 13.33 -4.45
C CYS A 1041 25.38 14.51 -3.46
N MET A 1042 26.24 14.61 -2.44
CA MET A 1042 26.37 15.83 -1.61
C MET A 1042 27.78 16.44 -1.73
N PRO A 1043 27.93 17.76 -1.57
CA PRO A 1043 29.24 18.40 -1.71
C PRO A 1043 30.17 18.00 -0.56
N SER A 1044 31.35 17.46 -0.90
CA SER A 1044 32.48 17.38 0.02
C SER A 1044 32.99 18.79 0.35
N LYS A 1045 33.49 18.98 1.58
CA LYS A 1045 34.06 20.27 2.02
C LYS A 1045 35.28 20.60 1.15
N GLY A 1046 35.17 21.60 0.29
CA GLY A 1046 36.27 22.11 -0.53
C GLY A 1046 35.88 22.45 -1.95
N VAL A 1047 34.87 21.76 -2.50
CA VAL A 1047 34.30 22.08 -3.81
C VAL A 1047 33.19 23.09 -3.60
N GLY A 1048 33.40 24.34 -4.05
CA GLY A 1048 32.37 25.37 -4.00
C GLY A 1048 31.09 24.83 -4.64
N MET A 1049 29.92 25.11 -4.04
CA MET A 1049 28.62 24.63 -4.53
C MET A 1049 28.46 24.83 -6.05
N GLN A 1050 29.11 25.86 -6.60
CA GLN A 1050 29.23 26.19 -8.02
C GLN A 1050 29.91 25.10 -8.88
N GLU A 1051 31.03 24.53 -8.45
CA GLU A 1051 31.73 23.46 -9.17
C GLU A 1051 30.96 22.13 -9.12
N TYR A 1052 30.19 21.90 -8.06
CA TYR A 1052 29.25 20.77 -7.96
C TYR A 1052 28.07 20.92 -8.95
N TRP A 1053 27.56 22.15 -9.13
CA TRP A 1053 26.56 22.45 -10.17
C TRP A 1053 27.16 22.34 -11.58
N ASP A 1054 28.41 22.76 -11.77
CA ASP A 1054 29.15 22.58 -13.03
C ASP A 1054 29.44 21.08 -13.30
N TYR A 1055 29.66 20.28 -12.25
CA TYR A 1055 29.88 18.83 -12.31
C TYR A 1055 28.63 18.02 -12.69
N MET A 1056 27.42 18.51 -12.50
CA MET A 1056 26.21 17.78 -12.89
C MET A 1056 25.47 18.40 -14.08
N PHE A 1057 25.71 19.69 -14.39
CA PHE A 1057 24.80 20.47 -15.23
C PHE A 1057 25.50 21.44 -16.19
N GLU A 1058 26.42 20.93 -17.01
CA GLU A 1058 27.21 21.75 -17.95
C GLU A 1058 26.37 22.45 -19.05
N ASP A 1059 25.22 21.88 -19.43
CA ASP A 1059 24.25 22.50 -20.35
C ASP A 1059 23.51 23.71 -19.75
N SER A 1060 23.74 24.00 -18.47
CA SER A 1060 22.96 25.00 -17.73
C SER A 1060 23.63 26.36 -17.65
N ARG A 1061 24.80 26.58 -18.25
CA ARG A 1061 25.45 27.91 -18.22
C ARG A 1061 24.55 29.03 -18.73
N ASN A 1062 23.65 28.74 -19.67
CA ASN A 1062 22.69 29.72 -20.20
C ASN A 1062 21.38 29.84 -19.39
N LEU A 1063 21.05 28.87 -18.54
CA LEU A 1063 19.83 28.89 -17.72
C LEU A 1063 20.12 29.30 -16.25
N ILE A 1064 21.26 28.88 -15.70
CA ILE A 1064 21.66 29.06 -14.30
C ILE A 1064 22.37 30.38 -14.02
N ALA A 1065 22.96 31.07 -15.01
CA ALA A 1065 23.38 32.47 -14.79
C ALA A 1065 22.21 33.40 -14.40
N LYS A 1066 20.96 32.95 -14.60
CA LYS A 1066 19.75 33.68 -14.21
C LYS A 1066 18.97 33.01 -13.07
N LEU A 1067 19.11 31.71 -12.79
CA LEU A 1067 18.22 31.00 -11.85
C LEU A 1067 18.50 31.19 -10.34
N PRO A 1068 19.71 31.37 -9.79
CA PRO A 1068 19.86 31.69 -8.35
C PRO A 1068 19.46 33.14 -8.05
N ILE A 1069 19.66 34.04 -9.02
CA ILE A 1069 19.18 35.44 -8.97
C ILE A 1069 17.67 35.50 -9.22
N LEU A 1070 17.07 34.51 -9.90
CA LEU A 1070 15.62 34.48 -10.13
C LEU A 1070 14.90 33.64 -9.07
N ALA A 1071 15.37 32.48 -8.64
CA ALA A 1071 14.78 31.65 -7.58
C ALA A 1071 15.10 32.19 -6.19
N GLY A 1072 16.31 32.68 -5.91
CA GLY A 1072 16.61 33.36 -4.64
C GLY A 1072 15.88 34.70 -4.49
N ARG A 1073 15.45 35.31 -5.60
CA ARG A 1073 14.69 36.57 -5.67
C ARG A 1073 13.20 36.32 -5.87
N ILE A 1074 12.77 35.21 -6.48
CA ILE A 1074 11.38 34.73 -6.54
C ILE A 1074 11.02 34.13 -5.20
N TYR A 1075 11.80 33.23 -4.60
CA TYR A 1075 11.54 32.76 -3.24
C TYR A 1075 11.67 33.91 -2.23
N ARG A 1076 12.68 34.79 -2.28
CA ARG A 1076 12.65 35.99 -1.40
C ARG A 1076 11.52 36.95 -1.71
N ASN A 1077 11.14 37.17 -2.97
CA ASN A 1077 10.06 38.11 -3.29
C ASN A 1077 8.69 37.48 -3.06
N VAL A 1078 8.49 36.19 -3.27
CA VAL A 1078 7.29 35.42 -2.94
C VAL A 1078 7.17 35.34 -1.44
N PHE A 1079 8.24 35.00 -0.69
CA PHE A 1079 8.22 35.00 0.77
C PHE A 1079 8.06 36.42 1.35
N LYS A 1080 8.68 37.46 0.77
CA LYS A 1080 8.47 38.86 1.17
C LYS A 1080 7.10 39.42 0.75
N THR A 1081 6.53 38.94 -0.36
CA THR A 1081 5.21 39.36 -0.86
C THR A 1081 4.13 38.65 -0.07
N VAL A 1082 4.29 37.36 0.25
CA VAL A 1082 3.45 36.59 1.17
C VAL A 1082 3.49 37.17 2.58
N ILE A 1083 4.66 37.50 3.12
CA ILE A 1083 4.77 38.18 4.43
C ILE A 1083 4.14 39.59 4.40
N ARG A 1084 4.30 40.35 3.30
CA ARG A 1084 3.66 41.68 3.15
C ARG A 1084 2.16 41.62 2.89
N SER A 1085 1.67 40.61 2.15
CA SER A 1085 0.25 40.41 1.83
C SER A 1085 -0.52 39.76 2.97
N LEU A 1086 0.18 39.11 3.90
CA LEU A 1086 -0.35 38.58 5.16
C LEU A 1086 -0.20 39.57 6.33
N GLY A 1087 0.19 40.83 6.13
CA GLY A 1087 0.17 41.86 7.18
C GLY A 1087 1.06 41.62 8.44
N LEU A 1088 1.92 40.60 8.44
CA LEU A 1088 2.71 40.20 9.61
C LEU A 1088 3.82 41.23 9.90
N ARG A 1089 3.59 42.12 10.88
CA ARG A 1089 4.53 43.19 11.28
C ARG A 1089 5.48 42.84 12.43
N LYS A 1090 5.57 41.59 12.90
CA LYS A 1090 6.60 41.20 13.89
C LYS A 1090 7.47 40.05 13.37
N SER A 1091 8.78 40.26 13.53
CA SER A 1091 9.89 39.45 13.06
C SER A 1091 9.76 37.99 13.50
N ILE A 1092 9.70 37.08 12.53
CA ILE A 1092 10.08 35.68 12.74
C ILE A 1092 11.60 35.70 12.94
N ASP A 1093 12.06 35.23 14.10
CA ASP A 1093 13.47 35.03 14.39
C ASP A 1093 14.07 34.08 13.34
N THR A 1094 15.23 34.48 12.82
CA THR A 1094 16.15 33.71 11.98
C THR A 1094 16.29 32.24 12.37
N GLN A 1095 16.19 31.86 13.64
CA GLN A 1095 16.21 30.45 14.07
C GLN A 1095 15.00 29.65 13.56
N THR A 1096 13.79 30.22 13.63
CA THR A 1096 12.56 29.55 13.19
C THR A 1096 12.51 29.41 11.67
N GLY A 1097 13.00 30.41 10.93
CA GLY A 1097 13.12 30.36 9.48
C GLY A 1097 14.14 29.33 8.98
N THR A 1098 15.23 29.13 9.73
CA THR A 1098 16.27 28.15 9.40
C THR A 1098 15.80 26.72 9.70
N TRP A 1099 15.07 26.53 10.81
CA TRP A 1099 14.49 25.25 11.15
C TRP A 1099 13.41 24.80 10.15
N LEU A 1100 12.55 25.71 9.69
CA LEU A 1100 11.53 25.40 8.67
C LEU A 1100 12.16 25.05 7.31
N PHE A 1101 13.26 25.73 6.92
CA PHE A 1101 13.99 25.44 5.69
C PHE A 1101 14.74 24.10 5.76
N GLN A 1102 15.29 23.75 6.92
CA GLN A 1102 15.91 22.44 7.16
C GLN A 1102 14.89 21.29 7.20
N THR A 1103 13.69 21.55 7.71
CA THR A 1103 12.60 20.54 7.79
C THR A 1103 11.92 20.31 6.46
N LEU A 1104 11.91 21.30 5.55
CA LEU A 1104 11.37 21.17 4.19
C LEU A 1104 12.39 20.66 3.16
N SER A 1105 13.68 20.66 3.53
CA SER A 1105 14.77 20.20 2.67
C SER A 1105 15.27 18.78 3.00
N LEU A 1106 14.81 18.22 4.14
CA LEU A 1106 14.81 16.79 4.45
C LEU A 1106 13.53 16.16 3.88
#